data_AF-A0A416TE33-F1
#
_entry.id   AF-A0A416TE33-F1
#
_cell.length_a   1.000
_cell.length_b   1.000
_cell.length_c   1.000
_cell.angle_alpha   90.00
_cell.angle_beta   90.00
_cell.angle_gamma   90.00
#
_symmetry.space_group_name_H-M   'P 1'
#
loop_
_entity.id
_entity.type
_entity.pdbx_description
1 polymer ?
#
loop_
_entity_poly.entity_id
_entity_poly.type
_entity_poly.pdbx_seq_one_letter_code
_entity_poly.pdbx_strand_id
1 'polypeptide(L)'
;MPDIRQKIITINAQAFFNFCSKRPGEEKERFKLYLENYSLRRYVIKQEDEREDCALFYQFCKEIESVWRDKEKQSFKRTDKTLYDKLVIVDFGKIFQPLDKENAGAWKIENQKVLLNDSKDLVKNGFDMYFEGFENPVHMVAFDKSGSMSRNSRISFIDEDFYEGLNTRLNLGMDFSKISVIESKYYAYRGLYLSSSKRVKHPKFVINPEAIVIIKDVRTKRDNPEMPVTRYNYEKKVPLATTEIKVVKDADFREVLQCNFQKPQIKDFEYVDIPFDGSGFITPEYASYINEALNIKGATSFQIRLPFMKGMLHEVDVHEFLETYNGKKGEQLYEDAFGIKRDLSKAHIFITESMFKGMKWIRQYLDSASDKANNMDPMVFYCDAMKKYDHALYISGTNLPYGNSQYTHLSYQMINTLHFTEGQFKKIVKRHCFFIQNPIEYLKDCEEMTVDDDDNNIQEEDSDTQENDEETIVIRQISNWKRALFKNSALKSDGYIKSQLKNVQKGLLTKLATGKLVVEGQNRYLCRDLLPLLASLLEDENVISKFWPKYRYFRFYLPVGTQSGCWEDLKLNCDSYYAFFRSPHLSRNEQVIMKRFEMTTEDLYADRVNYNSFKGHIELYDKYFKKLTGIVMVPRGSSAPLCLGGADFDGDLVNVVANQDVVEAVASGAYEAGNYLGYRTNRLVPYFKRTLPVIKIPTSKGNPVTIQKHVPFFHIQNTFSNRIGQISDAAIAIGQIEYERNQKLPSKDESGLVFTSNSPTCAKCTILTGLEIDAAKNGLHPDLDIVLKAGIDKSAYIIFLRDIEKLRGEEGYNLDNLSMTRKNIVGKRCLCVSAKNCKTQATFEIQDGGTYINELPLYFEEGLKQYKKKKETKRVQFFKYSKKISDTDKENIERFKLRCQGILNSYAFYVNKFLRVLKNEKKDTFYAPENLQTILFEIYDEENVIKIQRTVLPCIQKKIEACLSNDNMIEDMRDRLNQMQWLLQPMQNRGKALEQIIGNGFNAQSLKKEEQEVLFHFEQRGYKTLWNVLTLIEGPKVTPFKTLKERVEKNRTEMQELDKSLEKDLESIVQGFYEKNETDPKNKLYGVCLQKLKQIVTETQELPLKLKIATLYEITKKSEDYGRFFWEVFEWKEMEPYIEEAKEDVK
;
A
#
# COMPACT_ATOMS: atom_id res chain seq x y z
N MET A 1 -16.16 -5.85 21.43
CA MET A 1 -17.04 -4.91 20.71
C MET A 1 -16.87 -5.24 19.24
N PRO A 2 -17.95 -5.26 18.44
CA PRO A 2 -17.80 -5.40 17.00
C PRO A 2 -16.87 -4.30 16.48
N ASP A 3 -16.04 -4.64 15.51
CA ASP A 3 -15.07 -3.74 14.89
C ASP A 3 -15.84 -2.75 14.01
N ILE A 4 -16.23 -1.59 14.56
CA ILE A 4 -17.02 -0.59 13.84
C ILE A 4 -16.06 0.26 12.99
N ARG A 5 -15.97 -0.08 11.70
CA ARG A 5 -15.26 0.74 10.71
C ARG A 5 -15.86 2.15 10.67
N GLN A 6 -14.99 3.16 10.68
CA GLN A 6 -15.41 4.57 10.71
C GLN A 6 -15.54 5.08 9.29
N LYS A 7 -16.66 5.77 9.00
CA LYS A 7 -16.89 6.43 7.71
C LYS A 7 -16.15 7.76 7.67
N ILE A 8 -15.20 7.90 6.75
CA ILE A 8 -14.32 9.06 6.62
C ILE A 8 -14.45 9.68 5.22
N ILE A 9 -14.49 11.02 5.17
CA ILE A 9 -14.53 11.81 3.93
C ILE A 9 -13.10 12.02 3.41
N THR A 10 -12.88 11.82 2.11
CA THR A 10 -11.64 12.22 1.44
C THR A 10 -11.93 13.32 0.42
N ILE A 11 -11.23 14.45 0.53
CA ILE A 11 -11.37 15.64 -0.31
C ILE A 11 -10.27 15.66 -1.38
N ASN A 12 -10.62 15.96 -2.62
CA ASN A 12 -9.66 16.27 -3.67
C ASN A 12 -9.27 17.75 -3.56
N ALA A 13 -8.03 18.06 -3.16
CA ALA A 13 -7.59 19.43 -2.92
C ALA A 13 -7.64 20.30 -4.19
N GLN A 14 -7.28 19.74 -5.35
CA GLN A 14 -7.32 20.50 -6.61
C GLN A 14 -8.76 20.85 -7.00
N ALA A 15 -9.70 19.91 -6.88
CA ALA A 15 -11.11 20.19 -7.09
C ALA A 15 -11.64 21.19 -6.06
N PHE A 16 -11.23 21.05 -4.79
CA PHE A 16 -11.59 21.97 -3.73
C PHE A 16 -11.16 23.41 -4.03
N PHE A 17 -9.90 23.62 -4.44
CA PHE A 17 -9.42 24.96 -4.80
C PHE A 17 -10.10 25.54 -6.04
N ASN A 18 -10.56 24.71 -6.96
CA ASN A 18 -11.23 25.16 -8.18
C ASN A 18 -12.69 25.52 -7.94
N PHE A 19 -13.42 24.76 -7.13
CA PHE A 19 -14.86 24.94 -6.90
C PHE A 19 -15.20 25.74 -5.64
N CYS A 20 -14.26 25.84 -4.69
CA CYS A 20 -14.42 26.58 -3.44
C CYS A 20 -13.34 27.67 -3.30
N SER A 21 -12.90 28.26 -4.42
CA SER A 21 -11.88 29.31 -4.43
C SER A 21 -12.30 30.53 -3.60
N LYS A 22 -11.35 31.14 -2.89
CA LYS A 22 -11.58 32.44 -2.23
C LYS A 22 -11.88 33.53 -3.26
N ARG A 23 -12.82 34.42 -2.94
CA ARG A 23 -13.17 35.52 -3.84
C ARG A 23 -12.14 36.66 -3.71
N PRO A 24 -11.98 37.52 -4.74
CA PRO A 24 -11.14 38.71 -4.65
C PRO A 24 -11.57 39.62 -3.48
N GLY A 25 -10.62 39.97 -2.59
CA GLY A 25 -10.86 40.72 -1.36
C GLY A 25 -11.15 39.86 -0.11
N GLU A 26 -11.35 38.56 -0.27
CA GLU A 26 -11.55 37.58 0.81
C GLU A 26 -10.28 36.74 1.05
N GLU A 27 -9.10 37.22 0.64
CA GLU A 27 -7.86 36.41 0.70
C GLU A 27 -7.50 36.02 2.14
N LYS A 28 -7.96 36.81 3.12
CA LYS A 28 -7.81 36.56 4.57
C LYS A 28 -8.88 35.64 5.15
N GLU A 29 -9.98 35.38 4.45
CA GLU A 29 -11.00 34.45 4.91
C GLU A 29 -10.53 33.00 4.76
N ARG A 30 -11.16 32.08 5.48
CA ARG A 30 -10.90 30.64 5.35
C ARG A 30 -11.61 30.07 4.13
N PHE A 31 -11.09 28.98 3.59
CA PHE A 31 -11.83 28.20 2.60
C PHE A 31 -13.11 27.63 3.23
N LYS A 32 -14.20 27.52 2.45
CA LYS A 32 -15.51 27.05 2.94
C LYS A 32 -16.03 25.93 2.04
N LEU A 33 -16.51 24.84 2.63
CA LEU A 33 -17.11 23.70 1.93
C LEU A 33 -18.53 23.44 2.44
N TYR A 34 -19.52 23.61 1.55
CA TYR A 34 -20.93 23.37 1.86
C TYR A 34 -21.37 22.01 1.33
N LEU A 35 -21.60 21.04 2.23
CA LEU A 35 -21.97 19.67 1.84
C LEU A 35 -23.45 19.51 1.44
N GLU A 36 -24.30 20.48 1.79
CA GLU A 36 -25.70 20.56 1.34
C GLU A 36 -25.80 20.77 -0.18
N ASN A 37 -24.80 21.43 -0.78
CA ASN A 37 -24.72 21.54 -2.23
C ASN A 37 -24.25 20.21 -2.82
N TYR A 38 -25.24 19.39 -3.16
CA TYR A 38 -25.07 18.06 -3.72
C TYR A 38 -24.12 18.02 -4.93
N SER A 39 -24.23 19.01 -5.82
CA SER A 39 -23.37 19.13 -6.98
C SER A 39 -21.92 19.39 -6.58
N LEU A 40 -21.64 20.35 -5.69
CA LEU A 40 -20.28 20.62 -5.20
C LEU A 40 -19.68 19.39 -4.48
N ARG A 41 -20.45 18.74 -3.61
CA ARG A 41 -20.03 17.54 -2.90
C ARG A 41 -19.55 16.46 -3.86
N ARG A 42 -20.28 16.20 -4.96
CA ARG A 42 -19.93 15.17 -5.95
C ARG A 42 -18.56 15.39 -6.61
N TYR A 43 -18.12 16.64 -6.82
CA TYR A 43 -16.84 16.96 -7.48
C TYR A 43 -15.68 17.15 -6.50
N VAL A 44 -15.94 17.70 -5.32
CA VAL A 44 -14.91 17.99 -4.31
C VAL A 44 -14.60 16.77 -3.44
N ILE A 45 -15.63 16.01 -3.05
CA ILE A 45 -15.45 14.79 -2.26
C ILE A 45 -15.03 13.66 -3.19
N LYS A 46 -13.78 13.23 -3.07
CA LYS A 46 -13.23 12.12 -3.84
C LYS A 46 -13.91 10.79 -3.49
N GLN A 47 -14.13 10.56 -2.19
CA GLN A 47 -14.74 9.33 -1.68
C GLN A 47 -15.26 9.53 -0.25
N GLU A 48 -16.28 8.75 0.12
CA GLU A 48 -16.74 8.61 1.50
C GLU A 48 -16.83 7.14 1.87
N ASP A 49 -15.85 6.65 2.61
CA ASP A 49 -15.69 5.22 2.82
C ASP A 49 -15.47 4.87 4.27
N GLU A 50 -15.92 3.66 4.60
CA GLU A 50 -15.52 2.97 5.82
C GLU A 50 -14.02 2.64 5.73
N ARG A 51 -13.26 3.11 6.72
CA ARG A 51 -11.83 2.81 6.85
C ARG A 51 -11.62 1.73 7.91
N GLU A 52 -10.59 0.91 7.71
CA GLU A 52 -10.11 0.02 8.77
C GLU A 52 -9.78 0.83 10.03
N ASP A 53 -10.02 0.23 11.20
CA ASP A 53 -9.76 0.92 12.47
C ASP A 53 -8.24 1.09 12.66
N CYS A 54 -7.87 2.12 13.41
CA CYS A 54 -6.48 2.38 13.77
C CYS A 54 -6.40 3.01 15.16
N ALA A 55 -5.18 3.10 15.71
CA ALA A 55 -4.99 3.67 17.04
C ALA A 55 -5.44 5.14 17.14
N LEU A 56 -5.27 5.94 16.07
CA LEU A 56 -5.75 7.32 16.03
C LEU A 56 -7.27 7.39 16.16
N PHE A 57 -8.01 6.61 15.37
CA PHE A 57 -9.47 6.64 15.37
C PHE A 57 -10.03 6.24 16.74
N TYR A 58 -9.43 5.24 17.37
CA TYR A 58 -9.77 4.87 18.72
C TYR A 58 -9.56 6.02 19.72
N GLN A 59 -8.37 6.64 19.69
CA GLN A 59 -8.03 7.74 20.60
C GLN A 59 -8.91 8.97 20.37
N PHE A 60 -9.28 9.25 19.12
CA PHE A 60 -10.21 10.32 18.79
C PHE A 60 -11.62 10.01 19.32
N CYS A 61 -12.13 8.79 19.12
CA CYS A 61 -13.40 8.38 19.73
C CYS A 61 -13.39 8.53 21.25
N LYS A 62 -12.25 8.25 21.90
CA LYS A 62 -12.09 8.40 23.34
C LYS A 62 -12.03 9.86 23.81
N GLU A 63 -11.45 10.73 23.01
CA GLU A 63 -11.47 12.17 23.27
C GLU A 63 -12.89 12.74 23.15
N ILE A 64 -13.62 12.33 22.12
CA ILE A 64 -15.03 12.69 21.94
C ILE A 64 -15.86 12.17 23.12
N GLU A 65 -15.61 10.94 23.58
CA GLU A 65 -16.28 10.36 24.74
C GLU A 65 -16.01 11.17 26.02
N SER A 66 -14.78 11.65 26.27
CA SER A 66 -14.49 12.47 27.44
C SER A 66 -15.21 13.82 27.39
N VAL A 67 -15.14 14.53 26.26
CA VAL A 67 -15.83 15.82 26.08
C VAL A 67 -17.35 15.63 26.20
N TRP A 68 -17.89 14.52 25.68
CA TRP A 68 -19.30 14.17 25.81
C TRP A 68 -19.69 13.96 27.27
N ARG A 69 -18.93 13.19 28.06
CA ARG A 69 -19.23 12.94 29.48
C ARG A 69 -19.21 14.22 30.32
N ASP A 70 -18.35 15.17 29.97
CA ASP A 70 -18.26 16.45 30.66
C ASP A 70 -19.47 17.36 30.37
N LYS A 71 -20.08 17.24 29.17
CA LYS A 71 -21.23 18.04 28.73
C LYS A 71 -22.59 17.37 29.00
N GLU A 72 -22.68 16.08 28.74
CA GLU A 72 -23.91 15.30 28.65
C GLU A 72 -23.96 14.20 29.71
N LYS A 73 -25.07 14.10 30.45
CA LYS A 73 -25.25 13.07 31.52
C LYS A 73 -25.63 11.68 30.99
N GLN A 74 -25.62 11.49 29.68
CA GLN A 74 -26.02 10.23 29.01
C GLN A 74 -24.81 9.42 28.54
N SER A 75 -25.00 8.11 28.37
CA SER A 75 -23.94 7.23 27.86
C SER A 75 -23.60 7.52 26.40
N PHE A 76 -22.32 7.73 26.11
CA PHE A 76 -21.83 7.91 24.75
C PHE A 76 -21.97 6.61 23.94
N LYS A 77 -22.54 6.70 22.74
CA LYS A 77 -22.70 5.56 21.82
C LYS A 77 -21.86 5.78 20.56
N ARG A 78 -20.78 5.00 20.41
CA ARG A 78 -19.97 4.97 19.18
C ARG A 78 -20.77 4.36 18.02
N THR A 79 -20.81 5.07 16.90
CA THR A 79 -21.38 4.64 15.60
C THR A 79 -20.30 4.66 14.51
N ASP A 80 -20.63 4.18 13.32
CA ASP A 80 -19.83 4.29 12.09
C ASP A 80 -19.57 5.74 11.67
N LYS A 81 -20.46 6.67 12.05
CA LYS A 81 -20.36 8.11 11.73
C LYS A 81 -19.76 8.97 12.84
N THR A 82 -19.21 8.37 13.90
CA THR A 82 -18.67 9.12 15.05
C THR A 82 -17.61 10.15 14.63
N LEU A 83 -16.77 9.80 13.66
CA LEU A 83 -15.70 10.65 13.13
C LEU A 83 -16.06 11.39 11.82
N TYR A 84 -17.25 11.15 11.26
CA TYR A 84 -17.63 11.63 9.92
C TYR A 84 -17.56 13.16 9.78
N ASP A 85 -17.92 13.87 10.84
CA ASP A 85 -17.95 15.33 10.95
C ASP A 85 -16.71 15.91 11.66
N LYS A 86 -15.74 15.08 12.04
CA LYS A 86 -14.59 15.46 12.89
C LYS A 86 -13.22 15.13 12.31
N LEU A 87 -13.16 14.23 11.33
CA LEU A 87 -11.93 13.82 10.67
C LEU A 87 -12.15 13.68 9.17
N VAL A 88 -11.31 14.34 8.38
CA VAL A 88 -11.30 14.24 6.92
C VAL A 88 -9.88 14.04 6.41
N ILE A 89 -9.75 13.42 5.24
CA ILE A 89 -8.47 13.26 4.55
C ILE A 89 -8.44 14.21 3.37
N VAL A 90 -7.37 15.01 3.22
CA VAL A 90 -7.17 15.85 2.05
C VAL A 90 -6.13 15.21 1.14
N ASP A 91 -6.50 14.95 -0.11
CA ASP A 91 -5.66 14.39 -1.16
C ASP A 91 -5.18 15.51 -2.10
N PHE A 92 -3.90 15.84 -2.03
CA PHE A 92 -3.27 16.87 -2.86
C PHE A 92 -2.83 16.36 -4.24
N GLY A 93 -2.99 15.07 -4.52
CA GLY A 93 -2.62 14.46 -5.78
C GLY A 93 -1.17 14.79 -6.18
N LYS A 94 -1.01 15.51 -7.30
CA LYS A 94 0.30 15.83 -7.88
C LYS A 94 0.73 17.29 -7.67
N ILE A 95 0.06 18.05 -6.80
CA ILE A 95 0.35 19.49 -6.59
C ILE A 95 1.82 19.72 -6.21
N PHE A 96 2.36 18.87 -5.33
CA PHE A 96 3.74 18.98 -4.81
C PHE A 96 4.81 18.33 -5.70
N GLN A 97 4.43 17.62 -6.77
CA GLN A 97 5.40 16.96 -7.64
C GLN A 97 6.13 18.01 -8.50
N PRO A 98 7.47 18.05 -8.50
CA PRO A 98 8.21 19.01 -9.31
C PRO A 98 7.88 18.88 -10.80
N LEU A 99 7.55 19.99 -11.45
CA LEU A 99 7.39 20.05 -12.90
C LEU A 99 8.76 20.07 -13.59
N ASP A 100 8.84 19.37 -14.72
CA ASP A 100 9.92 19.53 -15.69
C ASP A 100 9.73 20.88 -16.39
N LYS A 101 10.42 21.91 -15.90
CA LYS A 101 10.23 23.30 -16.35
C LYS A 101 10.65 23.52 -17.80
N GLU A 102 11.56 22.72 -18.35
CA GLU A 102 11.99 22.84 -19.75
C GLU A 102 10.89 22.39 -20.72
N ASN A 103 10.10 21.39 -20.31
CA ASN A 103 9.03 20.81 -21.13
C ASN A 103 7.61 21.24 -20.70
N ALA A 104 7.47 21.89 -19.54
CA ALA A 104 6.21 22.41 -19.06
C ALA A 104 5.98 23.83 -19.62
N GLY A 105 4.84 24.05 -20.27
CA GLY A 105 4.39 25.41 -20.61
C GLY A 105 4.34 26.30 -19.36
N ALA A 106 4.66 27.59 -19.54
CA ALA A 106 4.60 28.62 -18.51
C ALA A 106 3.30 28.58 -17.69
N TRP A 107 2.16 28.29 -18.31
CA TRP A 107 0.88 28.14 -17.62
C TRP A 107 0.90 27.03 -16.56
N LYS A 108 1.50 25.86 -16.85
CA LYS A 108 1.57 24.76 -15.89
C LYS A 108 2.40 25.16 -14.67
N ILE A 109 3.49 25.87 -14.92
CA ILE A 109 4.40 26.37 -13.89
C ILE A 109 3.65 27.36 -12.98
N GLU A 110 2.96 28.33 -13.57
CA GLU A 110 2.23 29.34 -12.80
C GLU A 110 1.04 28.74 -12.06
N ASN A 111 0.27 27.85 -12.70
CA ASN A 111 -0.82 27.12 -12.03
C ASN A 111 -0.32 26.31 -10.83
N GLN A 112 0.84 25.66 -10.94
CA GLN A 112 1.45 24.93 -9.82
C GLN A 112 1.81 25.87 -8.67
N LYS A 113 2.39 27.05 -8.94
CA LYS A 113 2.70 28.04 -7.89
C LYS A 113 1.43 28.46 -7.14
N VAL A 114 0.34 28.72 -7.87
CA VAL A 114 -0.95 29.09 -7.28
C VAL A 114 -1.48 27.96 -6.40
N LEU A 115 -1.51 26.71 -6.90
CA LEU A 115 -1.97 25.56 -6.12
C LEU A 115 -1.12 25.31 -4.87
N LEU A 116 0.20 25.58 -4.93
CA LEU A 116 1.09 25.50 -3.77
C LEU A 116 0.79 26.61 -2.74
N ASN A 117 0.45 27.82 -3.18
CA ASN A 117 0.03 28.91 -2.30
C ASN A 117 -1.31 28.60 -1.62
N ASP A 118 -2.29 28.11 -2.37
CA ASP A 118 -3.58 27.66 -1.83
C ASP A 118 -3.38 26.51 -0.82
N SER A 119 -2.48 25.57 -1.14
CA SER A 119 -2.12 24.47 -0.21
C SER A 119 -1.45 24.98 1.06
N LYS A 120 -0.59 26.00 0.95
CA LYS A 120 0.08 26.63 2.09
C LYS A 120 -0.90 27.33 3.01
N ASP A 121 -1.86 28.05 2.43
CA ASP A 121 -2.91 28.71 3.17
C ASP A 121 -3.84 27.69 3.85
N LEU A 122 -4.29 26.66 3.12
CA LEU A 122 -5.12 25.57 3.65
C LEU A 122 -4.48 24.88 4.86
N VAL A 123 -3.19 24.55 4.77
CA VAL A 123 -2.47 23.88 5.87
C VAL A 123 -2.31 24.79 7.08
N LYS A 124 -2.04 26.08 6.87
CA LYS A 124 -1.78 27.03 7.95
C LYS A 124 -3.05 27.47 8.67
N ASN A 125 -4.11 27.71 7.91
CA ASN A 125 -5.31 28.39 8.39
C ASN A 125 -6.53 27.47 8.48
N GLY A 126 -6.42 26.23 8.01
CA GLY A 126 -7.55 25.29 7.97
C GLY A 126 -8.65 25.72 6.99
N PHE A 127 -9.81 25.10 7.12
CA PHE A 127 -11.01 25.43 6.34
C PHE A 127 -12.29 25.09 7.11
N ASP A 128 -13.40 25.71 6.74
CA ASP A 128 -14.69 25.55 7.41
C ASP A 128 -15.58 24.59 6.60
N MET A 129 -16.09 23.55 7.25
CA MET A 129 -17.03 22.59 6.68
C MET A 129 -18.44 22.78 7.23
N TYR A 130 -19.41 22.93 6.34
CA TYR A 130 -20.84 23.02 6.68
C TYR A 130 -21.50 21.69 6.36
N PHE A 131 -21.80 20.92 7.41
CA PHE A 131 -22.51 19.65 7.34
C PHE A 131 -24.02 19.87 7.25
N GLU A 132 -24.72 18.95 6.59
CA GLU A 132 -26.17 19.01 6.40
C GLU A 132 -26.90 19.02 7.75
N GLY A 133 -27.73 20.05 7.97
CA GLY A 133 -28.49 20.21 9.22
C GLY A 133 -27.71 20.78 10.41
N PHE A 134 -26.48 21.27 10.20
CA PHE A 134 -25.69 21.95 11.23
C PHE A 134 -25.80 23.47 11.03
N GLU A 135 -26.12 24.22 12.10
CA GLU A 135 -26.21 25.69 12.03
C GLU A 135 -24.83 26.37 11.95
N ASN A 136 -23.80 25.76 12.56
CA ASN A 136 -22.44 26.29 12.64
C ASN A 136 -21.46 25.40 11.86
N PRO A 137 -20.43 25.99 11.22
CA PRO A 137 -19.39 25.22 10.55
C PRO A 137 -18.47 24.51 11.56
N VAL A 138 -17.89 23.40 11.12
CA VAL A 138 -16.77 22.74 11.81
C VAL A 138 -15.47 23.24 11.21
N HIS A 139 -14.57 23.78 12.05
CA HIS A 139 -13.27 24.27 11.61
C HIS A 139 -12.23 23.14 11.56
N MET A 140 -11.79 22.78 10.37
CA MET A 140 -10.88 21.67 10.11
C MET A 140 -9.44 22.16 9.99
N VAL A 141 -8.52 21.61 10.79
CA VAL A 141 -7.08 21.95 10.81
C VAL A 141 -6.20 20.75 10.52
N ALA A 142 -5.04 20.98 9.90
CA ALA A 142 -4.10 19.91 9.55
C ALA A 142 -3.54 19.20 10.80
N PHE A 143 -3.53 17.87 10.76
CA PHE A 143 -3.10 17.01 11.87
C PHE A 143 -1.99 16.06 11.43
N ASP A 144 -2.17 14.74 11.52
CA ASP A 144 -1.13 13.76 11.24
C ASP A 144 -1.30 13.08 9.87
N LYS A 145 -0.25 12.37 9.43
CA LYS A 145 -0.27 11.50 8.25
C LYS A 145 0.50 10.21 8.49
N SER A 146 0.03 9.13 7.88
CA SER A 146 0.79 7.88 7.83
C SER A 146 1.90 7.93 6.76
N GLY A 147 2.77 6.92 6.76
CA GLY A 147 3.76 6.71 5.70
C GLY A 147 3.11 6.50 4.32
N SER A 148 2.02 5.72 4.22
CA SER A 148 1.29 5.54 2.96
C SER A 148 0.66 6.86 2.49
N MET A 149 0.00 7.58 3.40
CA MET A 149 -0.57 8.89 3.08
C MET A 149 0.49 9.86 2.55
N SER A 150 1.70 9.86 3.13
CA SER A 150 2.82 10.69 2.67
C SER A 150 3.24 10.38 1.22
N ARG A 151 3.34 9.09 0.86
CA ARG A 151 3.67 8.66 -0.51
C ARG A 151 2.61 9.09 -1.54
N ASN A 152 1.36 9.18 -1.10
CA ASN A 152 0.21 9.55 -1.91
C ASN A 152 -0.17 11.04 -1.79
N SER A 153 0.66 11.89 -1.15
CA SER A 153 0.38 13.31 -0.91
C SER A 153 -0.96 13.57 -0.19
N ARG A 154 -1.25 12.77 0.83
CA ARG A 154 -2.44 12.85 1.68
C ARG A 154 -2.08 13.22 3.12
N ILE A 155 -2.96 13.94 3.81
CA ILE A 155 -2.87 14.23 5.25
C ILE A 155 -4.26 14.32 5.87
N SER A 156 -4.38 13.99 7.15
CA SER A 156 -5.63 14.18 7.90
C SER A 156 -5.82 15.63 8.33
N PHE A 157 -7.06 16.08 8.33
CA PHE A 157 -7.52 17.28 8.99
C PHE A 157 -8.55 16.88 10.04
N ILE A 158 -8.52 17.53 11.20
CA ILE A 158 -9.46 17.26 12.29
C ILE A 158 -10.14 18.56 12.73
N ASP A 159 -11.28 18.42 13.39
CA ASP A 159 -11.95 19.51 14.09
C ASP A 159 -11.01 20.13 15.15
N GLU A 160 -10.80 21.45 15.06
CA GLU A 160 -9.90 22.22 15.94
C GLU A 160 -10.27 22.07 17.42
N ASP A 161 -11.56 21.92 17.73
CA ASP A 161 -12.06 21.80 19.12
C ASP A 161 -11.45 20.58 19.85
N PHE A 162 -11.02 19.55 19.13
CA PHE A 162 -10.43 18.33 19.69
C PHE A 162 -8.90 18.29 19.57
N TYR A 163 -8.26 19.29 18.97
CA TYR A 163 -6.83 19.27 18.63
C TYR A 163 -5.93 19.07 19.85
N GLU A 164 -6.14 19.86 20.91
CA GLU A 164 -5.31 19.85 22.12
C GLU A 164 -5.50 18.57 22.96
N GLY A 165 -6.76 18.14 23.12
CA GLY A 165 -7.09 16.91 23.86
C GLY A 165 -6.50 15.68 23.18
N LEU A 166 -6.66 15.59 21.85
CA LEU A 166 -6.09 14.50 21.07
C LEU A 166 -4.56 14.53 21.08
N ASN A 167 -3.92 15.71 20.98
CA ASN A 167 -2.47 15.82 21.12
C ASN A 167 -1.98 15.37 22.49
N THR A 168 -2.66 15.76 23.57
CA THR A 168 -2.32 15.33 24.94
C THR A 168 -2.34 13.81 25.06
N ARG A 169 -3.38 13.14 24.53
CA ARG A 169 -3.51 11.68 24.54
C ARG A 169 -2.38 10.99 23.77
N LEU A 170 -2.13 11.43 22.55
CA LEU A 170 -1.18 10.81 21.63
C LEU A 170 0.28 11.12 22.02
N ASN A 171 0.53 12.22 22.72
CA ASN A 171 1.84 12.55 23.29
C ASN A 171 2.07 11.95 24.68
N LEU A 172 1.16 11.09 25.17
CA LEU A 172 1.22 10.50 26.50
C LEU A 172 1.29 11.55 27.63
N GLY A 173 0.73 12.74 27.40
CA GLY A 173 0.81 13.87 28.32
C GLY A 173 2.17 14.56 28.41
N MET A 174 3.15 14.19 27.56
CA MET A 174 4.41 14.90 27.46
C MET A 174 4.22 16.25 26.75
N ASP A 175 4.82 17.29 27.31
CA ASP A 175 4.80 18.64 26.74
C ASP A 175 5.98 18.83 25.78
N PHE A 176 5.74 18.57 24.49
CA PHE A 176 6.73 18.71 23.42
C PHE A 176 7.12 20.17 23.11
N SER A 177 6.48 21.17 23.72
CA SER A 177 6.97 22.56 23.65
C SER A 177 8.27 22.75 24.45
N LYS A 178 8.55 21.85 25.40
CA LYS A 178 9.74 21.87 26.27
C LYS A 178 10.80 20.85 25.87
N ILE A 179 10.52 20.00 24.89
CA ILE A 179 11.41 18.93 24.44
C ILE A 179 11.96 19.31 23.07
N SER A 180 13.28 19.36 22.94
CA SER A 180 13.92 19.60 21.66
C SER A 180 13.90 18.31 20.83
N VAL A 181 13.23 18.35 19.66
CA VAL A 181 13.04 17.17 18.81
C VAL A 181 13.42 17.45 17.36
N ILE A 182 13.68 16.38 16.61
CA ILE A 182 13.71 16.46 15.15
C ILE A 182 12.26 16.38 14.67
N GLU A 183 11.73 17.47 14.12
CA GLU A 183 10.31 17.65 13.76
C GLU A 183 9.74 16.48 12.94
N SER A 184 10.47 16.07 11.91
CA SER A 184 10.09 14.96 11.06
C SER A 184 9.98 13.62 11.80
N LYS A 185 10.85 13.36 12.78
CA LYS A 185 10.79 12.13 13.60
C LYS A 185 9.57 12.16 14.50
N TYR A 186 9.25 13.32 15.07
CA TYR A 186 8.02 13.52 15.85
C TYR A 186 6.78 13.18 15.01
N TYR A 187 6.62 13.82 13.85
CA TYR A 187 5.46 13.54 12.98
C TYR A 187 5.47 12.13 12.38
N ALA A 188 6.65 11.54 12.12
CA ALA A 188 6.73 10.15 11.65
C ALA A 188 6.27 9.15 12.72
N TYR A 189 6.64 9.34 13.98
CA TYR A 189 6.21 8.47 15.07
C TYR A 189 4.73 8.69 15.42
N ARG A 190 4.25 9.93 15.32
CA ARG A 190 2.81 10.25 15.38
C ARG A 190 2.02 9.62 14.25
N GLY A 191 2.58 9.58 13.05
CA GLY A 191 1.99 8.92 11.89
C GLY A 191 1.73 7.42 12.08
N LEU A 192 2.41 6.75 13.02
CA LEU A 192 2.18 5.34 13.34
C LEU A 192 0.78 5.08 13.93
N TYR A 193 0.14 6.09 14.54
CA TYR A 193 -1.24 5.95 15.03
C TYR A 193 -2.25 5.79 13.90
N LEU A 194 -1.91 6.24 12.69
CA LEU A 194 -2.72 6.11 11.48
C LEU A 194 -2.43 4.83 10.69
N SER A 195 -1.52 3.97 11.15
CA SER A 195 -1.30 2.67 10.53
C SER A 195 -2.48 1.75 10.80
N SER A 196 -3.02 1.17 9.73
CA SER A 196 -4.02 0.09 9.78
C SER A 196 -3.52 -1.01 10.72
N SER A 197 -4.24 -1.24 11.82
CA SER A 197 -3.78 -2.15 12.87
C SER A 197 -4.90 -2.58 13.79
N LYS A 198 -4.84 -3.82 14.27
CA LYS A 198 -5.85 -4.37 15.19
C LYS A 198 -5.43 -4.20 16.64
N ARG A 199 -6.34 -3.64 17.44
CA ARG A 199 -6.15 -3.45 18.88
C ARG A 199 -6.20 -4.80 19.62
N VAL A 200 -5.17 -5.14 20.38
CA VAL A 200 -5.17 -6.32 21.26
C VAL A 200 -6.01 -6.02 22.50
N LYS A 201 -7.08 -6.79 22.71
CA LYS A 201 -7.93 -6.70 23.89
C LYS A 201 -8.16 -8.08 24.50
N HIS A 202 -7.34 -8.44 25.48
CA HIS A 202 -7.47 -9.69 26.22
C HIS A 202 -7.41 -9.45 27.73
N PRO A 203 -8.29 -10.03 28.57
CA PRO A 203 -8.31 -9.78 30.01
C PRO A 203 -7.01 -10.11 30.75
N LYS A 204 -6.26 -11.10 30.26
CA LYS A 204 -4.97 -11.52 30.86
C LYS A 204 -3.75 -10.84 30.25
N PHE A 205 -3.93 -10.07 29.17
CA PHE A 205 -2.84 -9.35 28.53
C PHE A 205 -2.67 -7.99 29.20
N VAL A 206 -1.66 -7.87 30.07
CA VAL A 206 -1.45 -6.67 30.89
C VAL A 206 -0.12 -6.03 30.52
N ILE A 207 -0.18 -4.74 30.16
CA ILE A 207 1.02 -3.93 29.95
C ILE A 207 1.32 -3.19 31.26
N ASN A 208 2.43 -3.53 31.89
CA ASN A 208 2.93 -2.86 33.09
C ASN A 208 4.48 -2.87 33.08
N PRO A 209 5.14 -2.15 34.01
CA PRO A 209 6.60 -2.00 34.04
C PRO A 209 7.39 -3.30 34.32
N GLU A 210 6.75 -4.36 34.82
CA GLU A 210 7.38 -5.68 35.02
C GLU A 210 7.21 -6.59 33.79
N ALA A 211 6.12 -6.43 33.05
CA ALA A 211 5.80 -7.24 31.87
C ALA A 211 6.61 -6.84 30.62
N ILE A 212 7.11 -5.59 30.55
CA ILE A 212 7.92 -5.08 29.43
C ILE A 212 9.34 -4.78 29.89
N VAL A 213 10.33 -5.34 29.21
CA VAL A 213 11.75 -5.04 29.43
C VAL A 213 12.37 -4.43 28.16
N ILE A 214 13.07 -3.31 28.35
CA ILE A 214 13.84 -2.65 27.27
C ILE A 214 15.27 -3.20 27.29
N ILE A 215 15.57 -4.10 26.36
CA ILE A 215 16.90 -4.68 26.16
C ILE A 215 17.81 -3.63 25.51
N LYS A 216 19.05 -3.49 25.99
CA LYS A 216 20.07 -2.69 25.29
C LYS A 216 20.31 -3.27 23.89
N ASP A 217 20.33 -2.41 22.86
CA ASP A 217 20.65 -2.84 21.49
C ASP A 217 21.99 -3.60 21.42
N VAL A 218 22.92 -3.18 22.27
CA VAL A 218 24.23 -3.80 22.46
C VAL A 218 24.55 -3.89 23.94
N ARG A 219 24.55 -5.10 24.50
CA ARG A 219 25.12 -5.33 25.83
C ARG A 219 26.64 -5.45 25.74
N THR A 220 27.36 -4.61 26.45
CA THR A 220 28.83 -4.56 26.50
C THR A 220 29.37 -5.25 27.74
N LYS A 221 30.62 -5.71 27.67
CA LYS A 221 31.27 -6.40 28.79
C LYS A 221 31.56 -5.44 29.95
N ARG A 222 31.57 -5.99 31.16
CA ARG A 222 31.92 -5.21 32.36
C ARG A 222 33.38 -4.77 32.39
N ASP A 223 34.29 -5.62 31.92
CA ASP A 223 35.74 -5.39 31.90
C ASP A 223 36.23 -4.61 30.67
N ASN A 224 35.44 -4.58 29.60
CA ASN A 224 35.71 -3.81 28.39
C ASN A 224 34.41 -3.25 27.79
N PRO A 225 34.01 -2.01 28.15
CA PRO A 225 32.78 -1.38 27.66
C PRO A 225 32.71 -1.18 26.14
N GLU A 226 33.82 -1.27 25.41
CA GLU A 226 33.82 -1.18 23.94
C GLU A 226 33.48 -2.52 23.28
N MET A 227 33.58 -3.64 24.01
CA MET A 227 33.36 -4.98 23.48
C MET A 227 31.96 -5.50 23.83
N PRO A 228 31.15 -5.95 22.86
CA PRO A 228 29.90 -6.65 23.14
C PRO A 228 30.14 -7.94 23.95
N VAL A 229 29.26 -8.27 24.91
CA VAL A 229 29.33 -9.55 25.67
C VAL A 229 29.25 -10.78 24.78
N THR A 230 28.59 -10.62 23.64
CA THR A 230 28.40 -11.62 22.59
C THR A 230 29.53 -11.64 21.56
N ARG A 231 30.61 -10.86 21.76
CA ARG A 231 31.77 -10.66 20.86
C ARG A 231 31.40 -10.08 19.48
N TYR A 232 32.42 -9.67 18.72
CA TYR A 232 32.26 -9.13 17.36
C TYR A 232 32.02 -10.23 16.32
N ASN A 233 31.25 -9.87 15.28
CA ASN A 233 31.14 -10.65 14.05
C ASN A 233 31.66 -9.82 12.88
N TYR A 234 32.55 -10.40 12.08
CA TYR A 234 33.28 -9.66 11.07
C TYR A 234 32.92 -10.14 9.68
N GLU A 235 32.38 -9.24 8.86
CA GLU A 235 32.58 -9.33 7.41
C GLU A 235 33.78 -8.45 7.06
N LYS A 236 34.91 -9.08 6.74
CA LYS A 236 36.18 -8.38 6.49
C LYS A 236 36.36 -8.05 5.02
N LYS A 237 37.11 -6.99 4.75
CA LYS A 237 37.52 -6.54 3.42
C LYS A 237 36.33 -6.28 2.49
N VAL A 238 35.23 -5.74 3.02
CA VAL A 238 34.05 -5.43 2.23
C VAL A 238 34.28 -4.13 1.47
N PRO A 239 34.18 -4.12 0.13
CA PRO A 239 34.20 -2.89 -0.64
C PRO A 239 32.93 -2.09 -0.35
N LEU A 240 33.07 -0.85 0.12
CA LEU A 240 31.97 0.05 0.45
C LEU A 240 31.97 1.24 -0.50
N ALA A 241 30.84 1.48 -1.16
CA ALA A 241 30.57 2.67 -1.97
C ALA A 241 29.64 3.62 -1.22
N THR A 242 29.97 4.91 -1.22
CA THR A 242 29.20 5.96 -0.56
C THR A 242 29.51 7.32 -1.20
N THR A 243 28.91 8.39 -0.69
CA THR A 243 29.11 9.76 -1.20
C THR A 243 29.31 10.73 -0.04
N GLU A 244 30.12 11.77 -0.25
CA GLU A 244 30.14 12.92 0.66
C GLU A 244 28.99 13.86 0.29
N ILE A 245 28.23 14.28 1.30
CA ILE A 245 27.11 15.21 1.12
C ILE A 245 27.50 16.62 1.57
N LYS A 246 27.15 17.62 0.76
CA LYS A 246 27.28 19.04 1.10
C LYS A 246 25.97 19.75 0.80
N VAL A 247 25.55 20.65 1.69
CA VAL A 247 24.37 21.50 1.45
C VAL A 247 24.80 22.63 0.52
N VAL A 248 24.13 22.75 -0.63
CA VAL A 248 24.32 23.83 -1.60
C VAL A 248 22.96 24.43 -1.97
N LYS A 249 22.96 25.57 -2.65
CA LYS A 249 21.75 26.15 -3.22
C LYS A 249 21.63 25.76 -4.69
N ASP A 250 20.46 25.27 -5.10
CA ASP A 250 20.14 25.01 -6.50
C ASP A 250 19.86 26.32 -7.28
N ALA A 251 19.54 26.21 -8.58
CA ALA A 251 19.23 27.35 -9.44
C ALA A 251 18.02 28.19 -8.97
N ASP A 252 17.13 27.62 -8.15
CA ASP A 252 15.98 28.28 -7.53
C ASP A 252 16.29 28.77 -6.11
N PHE A 253 17.57 28.82 -5.72
CA PHE A 253 18.06 29.18 -4.38
C PHE A 253 17.57 28.26 -3.24
N ARG A 254 17.13 27.03 -3.55
CA ARG A 254 16.69 26.04 -2.56
C ARG A 254 17.87 25.23 -2.06
N GLU A 255 17.87 24.90 -0.78
CA GLU A 255 18.91 24.05 -0.20
C GLU A 255 18.73 22.59 -0.63
N VAL A 256 19.75 22.03 -1.27
CA VAL A 256 19.79 20.65 -1.76
C VAL A 256 21.10 19.96 -1.35
N LEU A 257 21.09 18.64 -1.27
CA LEU A 257 22.29 17.86 -0.99
C LEU A 257 23.06 17.57 -2.29
N GLN A 258 24.19 18.25 -2.47
CA GLN A 258 25.16 17.89 -3.49
C GLN A 258 25.93 16.64 -3.05
N CYS A 259 26.01 15.65 -3.94
CA CYS A 259 26.66 14.37 -3.71
C CYS A 259 28.01 14.31 -4.44
N ASN A 260 29.11 14.14 -3.70
CA ASN A 260 30.44 13.90 -4.23
C ASN A 260 30.83 12.41 -4.08
N PHE A 261 30.65 11.65 -5.17
CA PHE A 261 30.85 10.19 -5.17
C PHE A 261 32.34 9.84 -5.09
N GLN A 262 32.69 9.02 -4.10
CA GLN A 262 34.09 8.66 -3.81
C GLN A 262 34.44 7.26 -4.28
N LYS A 263 35.74 7.01 -4.50
CA LYS A 263 36.23 5.66 -4.82
C LYS A 263 35.84 4.70 -3.70
N PRO A 264 35.31 3.49 -4.02
CA PRO A 264 34.94 2.54 -2.99
C PRO A 264 36.11 2.21 -2.05
N GLN A 265 35.83 2.26 -0.74
CA GLN A 265 36.82 1.98 0.31
C GLN A 265 36.67 0.55 0.79
N ILE A 266 37.79 -0.14 1.04
CA ILE A 266 37.76 -1.44 1.71
C ILE A 266 37.57 -1.19 3.21
N LYS A 267 36.48 -1.69 3.78
CA LYS A 267 36.20 -1.62 5.21
C LYS A 267 35.99 -3.00 5.81
N ASP A 268 36.41 -3.15 7.07
CA ASP A 268 36.01 -4.26 7.89
C ASP A 268 34.74 -3.86 8.63
N PHE A 269 33.66 -4.61 8.44
CA PHE A 269 32.44 -4.44 9.24
C PHE A 269 32.59 -5.28 10.50
N GLU A 270 33.14 -4.66 11.54
CA GLU A 270 33.28 -5.26 12.87
C GLU A 270 31.94 -5.26 13.62
N TYR A 271 31.03 -4.38 13.21
CA TYR A 271 29.68 -4.23 13.73
C TYR A 271 28.77 -3.51 12.72
N VAL A 272 27.51 -3.95 12.58
CA VAL A 272 26.45 -3.06 12.09
C VAL A 272 25.99 -2.31 13.34
N ASP A 273 26.12 -0.98 13.37
CA ASP A 273 26.02 -0.13 14.57
C ASP A 273 24.85 -0.46 15.54
N ILE A 274 23.75 -1.04 15.04
CA ILE A 274 22.60 -1.54 15.84
C ILE A 274 22.09 -2.86 15.21
N PRO A 275 22.60 -4.05 15.59
CA PRO A 275 22.36 -5.27 14.83
C PRO A 275 20.94 -5.82 14.94
N PHE A 276 20.22 -5.47 16.01
CA PHE A 276 18.88 -5.95 16.34
C PHE A 276 17.81 -4.87 16.21
N ASP A 277 18.10 -3.80 15.44
CA ASP A 277 17.17 -2.67 15.32
C ASP A 277 15.81 -3.12 14.78
N GLY A 278 14.79 -3.05 15.64
CA GLY A 278 13.43 -3.43 15.28
C GLY A 278 13.01 -4.84 15.70
N SER A 279 13.88 -5.66 16.30
CA SER A 279 13.53 -7.03 16.74
C SER A 279 13.44 -7.17 18.26
N GLY A 280 12.47 -7.97 18.72
CA GLY A 280 12.24 -8.31 20.12
C GLY A 280 11.59 -9.69 20.31
N PHE A 281 11.33 -10.04 21.56
CA PHE A 281 10.72 -11.32 21.96
C PHE A 281 9.37 -11.14 22.63
N ILE A 282 8.51 -12.12 22.45
CA ILE A 282 7.27 -12.29 23.22
C ILE A 282 7.19 -13.73 23.73
N THR A 283 6.76 -13.92 24.98
CA THR A 283 6.62 -15.28 25.52
C THR A 283 5.45 -16.02 24.86
N PRO A 284 5.46 -17.37 24.83
CA PRO A 284 4.36 -18.15 24.28
C PRO A 284 3.00 -17.80 24.89
N GLU A 285 2.96 -17.51 26.19
CA GLU A 285 1.74 -17.09 26.89
C GLU A 285 1.13 -15.81 26.30
N TYR A 286 1.92 -14.73 26.18
CA TYR A 286 1.41 -13.46 25.65
C TYR A 286 1.12 -13.53 24.14
N ALA A 287 1.87 -14.35 23.40
CA ALA A 287 1.55 -14.64 22.00
C ALA A 287 0.19 -15.35 21.86
N SER A 288 -0.14 -16.30 22.75
CA SER A 288 -1.48 -16.94 22.79
C SER A 288 -2.58 -15.92 23.02
N TYR A 289 -2.39 -15.00 23.99
CA TYR A 289 -3.38 -13.95 24.27
C TYR A 289 -3.61 -13.00 23.09
N ILE A 290 -2.57 -12.70 22.29
CA ILE A 290 -2.73 -11.92 21.05
C ILE A 290 -3.52 -12.73 20.01
N ASN A 291 -3.17 -14.00 19.81
CA ASN A 291 -3.89 -14.90 18.90
C ASN A 291 -5.39 -15.00 19.26
N GLU A 292 -5.70 -15.22 20.55
CA GLU A 292 -7.05 -15.25 21.10
C GLU A 292 -7.79 -13.92 20.93
N ALA A 293 -7.13 -12.79 21.26
CA ALA A 293 -7.74 -11.46 21.15
C ALA A 293 -8.14 -11.09 19.72
N LEU A 294 -7.35 -11.52 18.75
CA LEU A 294 -7.52 -11.19 17.33
C LEU A 294 -8.25 -12.28 16.54
N ASN A 295 -8.64 -13.37 17.21
CA ASN A 295 -9.22 -14.57 16.60
C ASN A 295 -8.38 -15.10 15.42
N ILE A 296 -7.06 -15.19 15.63
CA ILE A 296 -6.08 -15.73 14.66
C ILE A 296 -5.38 -16.95 15.25
N LYS A 297 -5.01 -17.91 14.40
CA LYS A 297 -4.37 -19.17 14.82
C LYS A 297 -2.99 -19.30 14.18
N GLY A 298 -1.99 -19.65 14.99
CA GLY A 298 -0.65 -19.97 14.51
C GLY A 298 0.25 -18.77 14.18
N ALA A 299 -0.13 -17.54 14.55
CA ALA A 299 0.79 -16.41 14.43
C ALA A 299 1.88 -16.52 15.50
N THR A 300 3.14 -16.46 15.06
CA THR A 300 4.35 -16.61 15.90
C THR A 300 5.29 -15.42 15.78
N SER A 301 5.01 -14.48 14.87
CA SER A 301 5.72 -13.21 14.78
C SER A 301 4.73 -12.09 14.47
N PHE A 302 4.89 -10.98 15.19
CA PHE A 302 3.94 -9.88 15.20
C PHE A 302 4.67 -8.57 14.94
N GLN A 303 4.23 -7.85 13.91
CA GLN A 303 4.62 -6.47 13.72
C GLN A 303 3.74 -5.60 14.62
N ILE A 304 4.37 -4.95 15.59
CA ILE A 304 3.69 -4.26 16.68
C ILE A 304 3.73 -2.74 16.53
N ARG A 305 2.70 -2.10 17.08
CA ARG A 305 2.61 -0.65 17.28
C ARG A 305 2.14 -0.37 18.71
N LEU A 306 2.87 0.50 19.37
CA LEU A 306 2.57 1.08 20.67
C LEU A 306 2.96 2.57 20.59
N PRO A 307 2.42 3.45 21.44
CA PRO A 307 2.87 4.84 21.53
C PRO A 307 4.40 4.98 21.56
N PHE A 308 4.97 5.58 20.50
CA PHE A 308 6.42 5.72 20.32
C PHE A 308 7.25 4.42 20.33
N MET A 309 6.61 3.25 20.17
CA MET A 309 7.27 1.94 20.10
C MET A 309 6.84 1.20 18.83
N LYS A 310 7.80 0.73 18.03
CA LYS A 310 7.53 -0.09 16.83
C LYS A 310 8.62 -1.13 16.57
N GLY A 311 8.21 -2.26 16.02
CA GLY A 311 9.09 -3.30 15.48
C GLY A 311 8.39 -4.66 15.43
N MET A 312 9.18 -5.72 15.43
CA MET A 312 8.76 -7.12 15.36
C MET A 312 8.97 -7.81 16.70
N LEU A 313 7.94 -8.51 17.18
CA LEU A 313 8.06 -9.45 18.29
C LEU A 313 7.99 -10.89 17.76
N HIS A 314 8.94 -11.72 18.18
CA HIS A 314 9.00 -13.14 17.82
C HIS A 314 8.72 -14.01 19.05
N GLU A 315 7.87 -15.02 18.88
CA GLU A 315 7.50 -15.93 19.96
C GLU A 315 8.69 -16.83 20.37
N VAL A 316 9.25 -16.59 21.55
CA VAL A 316 10.41 -17.33 22.08
C VAL A 316 10.18 -17.60 23.56
N ASP A 317 10.45 -18.84 23.99
CA ASP A 317 10.39 -19.19 25.42
C ASP A 317 11.67 -18.71 26.14
N VAL A 318 11.66 -17.41 26.47
CA VAL A 318 12.77 -16.77 27.17
C VAL A 318 12.93 -17.35 28.58
N HIS A 319 11.83 -17.72 29.25
CA HIS A 319 11.87 -18.26 30.60
C HIS A 319 12.56 -19.63 30.63
N GLU A 320 12.18 -20.56 29.74
CA GLU A 320 12.85 -21.86 29.62
C GLU A 320 14.33 -21.70 29.25
N PHE A 321 14.67 -20.75 28.37
CA PHE A 321 16.06 -20.44 28.03
C PHE A 321 16.86 -19.98 29.26
N LEU A 322 16.33 -19.03 30.04
CA LEU A 322 16.98 -18.55 31.26
C LEU A 322 17.13 -19.66 32.30
N GLU A 323 16.10 -20.47 32.55
CA GLU A 323 16.18 -21.60 33.49
C GLU A 323 17.24 -22.62 33.06
N THR A 324 17.37 -22.89 31.76
CA THR A 324 18.33 -23.84 31.22
C THR A 324 19.78 -23.39 31.44
N TYR A 325 20.06 -22.09 31.25
CA TYR A 325 21.45 -21.58 31.19
C TYR A 325 21.90 -20.76 32.41
N ASN A 326 21.00 -20.11 33.14
CA ASN A 326 21.27 -19.47 34.44
C ASN A 326 20.95 -20.39 35.62
N GLY A 327 20.21 -21.47 35.39
CA GLY A 327 19.64 -22.35 36.43
C GLY A 327 18.27 -21.87 36.92
N LYS A 328 17.52 -22.78 37.57
CA LYS A 328 16.22 -22.46 38.19
C LYS A 328 16.41 -21.58 39.42
N LYS A 329 15.97 -20.32 39.34
CA LYS A 329 16.02 -19.32 40.42
C LYS A 329 14.69 -18.57 40.48
N GLY A 330 14.35 -18.01 41.65
CA GLY A 330 13.11 -17.25 41.84
C GLY A 330 13.09 -15.88 41.14
N GLU A 331 14.23 -15.20 41.05
CA GLU A 331 14.38 -13.91 40.34
C GLU A 331 15.56 -13.98 39.38
N GLN A 332 15.42 -13.39 38.18
CA GLN A 332 16.43 -13.35 37.13
C GLN A 332 16.67 -11.88 36.72
N LEU A 333 17.63 -11.21 37.36
CA LEU A 333 17.79 -9.75 37.24
C LEU A 333 18.60 -9.33 36.01
N TYR A 334 18.08 -8.37 35.25
CA TYR A 334 18.73 -7.73 34.10
C TYR A 334 18.67 -6.20 34.22
N GLU A 335 19.77 -5.52 33.92
CA GLU A 335 19.79 -4.06 33.86
C GLU A 335 19.30 -3.60 32.47
N ASP A 336 18.11 -3.00 32.44
CA ASP A 336 17.48 -2.52 31.21
C ASP A 336 18.22 -1.32 30.57
N ALA A 337 17.73 -0.86 29.42
CA ALA A 337 18.31 0.30 28.74
C ALA A 337 18.19 1.61 29.56
N PHE A 338 17.30 1.68 30.56
CA PHE A 338 17.21 2.76 31.54
C PHE A 338 18.20 2.67 32.69
N GLY A 339 18.99 1.59 32.78
CA GLY A 339 19.89 1.35 33.91
C GLY A 339 19.17 0.80 35.14
N ILE A 340 17.91 0.35 34.99
CA ILE A 340 17.07 -0.16 36.08
C ILE A 340 17.11 -1.69 36.06
N LYS A 341 17.26 -2.32 37.23
CA LYS A 341 17.19 -3.78 37.35
C LYS A 341 15.74 -4.26 37.23
N ARG A 342 15.49 -5.10 36.23
CA ARG A 342 14.21 -5.75 35.95
C ARG A 342 14.33 -7.25 36.17
N ASP A 343 13.28 -7.87 36.69
CA ASP A 343 13.20 -9.33 36.80
C ASP A 343 12.63 -9.92 35.51
N LEU A 344 13.47 -10.64 34.76
CA LEU A 344 13.10 -11.27 33.49
C LEU A 344 12.09 -12.41 33.68
N SER A 345 11.95 -12.97 34.89
CA SER A 345 10.98 -14.04 35.17
C SER A 345 9.52 -13.55 35.10
N LYS A 346 9.29 -12.25 35.31
CA LYS A 346 7.98 -11.58 35.21
C LYS A 346 7.74 -10.94 33.85
N ALA A 347 8.78 -10.78 33.05
CA ALA A 347 8.71 -10.13 31.76
C ALA A 347 8.14 -11.06 30.69
N HIS A 348 7.25 -10.53 29.86
CA HIS A 348 6.63 -11.26 28.75
C HIS A 348 6.90 -10.65 27.39
N ILE A 349 7.25 -9.37 27.36
CA ILE A 349 7.57 -8.61 26.15
C ILE A 349 8.96 -8.02 26.34
N PHE A 350 9.85 -8.33 25.40
CA PHE A 350 11.22 -7.85 25.40
C PHE A 350 11.46 -7.07 24.12
N ILE A 351 11.72 -5.77 24.23
CA ILE A 351 11.96 -4.93 23.06
C ILE A 351 13.36 -4.33 23.14
N THR A 352 13.98 -4.12 21.99
CA THR A 352 15.29 -3.47 21.91
C THR A 352 15.15 -1.95 22.12
N GLU A 353 16.22 -1.31 22.59
CA GLU A 353 16.29 0.13 22.82
C GLU A 353 15.85 0.91 21.58
N SER A 354 16.32 0.48 20.40
CA SER A 354 15.96 1.13 19.14
C SER A 354 14.48 1.03 18.81
N MET A 355 13.73 0.02 19.29
CA MET A 355 12.28 -0.08 19.08
C MET A 355 11.53 1.01 19.85
N PHE A 356 12.06 1.47 20.99
CA PHE A 356 11.45 2.51 21.82
C PHE A 356 11.90 3.91 21.40
N LYS A 357 11.29 4.41 20.33
CA LYS A 357 11.61 5.70 19.71
C LYS A 357 11.41 6.92 20.64
N GLY A 358 10.52 6.81 21.63
CA GLY A 358 10.23 7.85 22.63
C GLY A 358 11.13 7.85 23.87
N MET A 359 12.06 6.90 24.00
CA MET A 359 12.87 6.71 25.20
C MET A 359 13.63 7.99 25.61
N LYS A 360 14.28 8.66 24.64
CA LYS A 360 15.02 9.91 24.89
C LYS A 360 14.10 11.06 25.31
N TRP A 361 12.90 11.13 24.74
CA TRP A 361 11.93 12.19 25.05
C TRP A 361 11.35 12.03 26.44
N ILE A 362 11.04 10.81 26.86
CA ILE A 362 10.56 10.55 28.23
C ILE A 362 11.62 10.94 29.26
N ARG A 363 12.90 10.58 29.04
CA ARG A 363 13.99 11.02 29.92
C ARG A 363 14.06 12.55 30.03
N GLN A 364 14.14 13.24 28.89
CA GLN A 364 14.17 14.70 28.86
C GLN A 364 12.95 15.35 29.53
N TYR A 365 11.77 14.76 29.37
CA TYR A 365 10.55 15.25 30.00
C TYR A 365 10.58 15.07 31.52
N LEU A 366 11.02 13.90 32.01
CA LEU A 366 11.12 13.63 33.45
C LEU A 366 12.21 14.48 34.11
N ASP A 367 13.36 14.66 33.45
CA ASP A 367 14.47 15.50 33.92
C ASP A 367 14.10 17.00 34.00
N SER A 368 13.11 17.43 33.20
CA SER A 368 12.63 18.83 33.18
C SER A 368 11.40 19.07 34.05
N ALA A 369 10.80 18.01 34.62
CA ALA A 369 9.67 18.11 35.53
C ALA A 369 10.16 18.40 36.97
N SER A 370 9.27 18.92 37.83
CA SER A 370 9.58 19.29 39.24
C SER A 370 10.25 18.16 40.04
N ASP A 371 10.94 18.47 41.15
CA ASP A 371 11.72 17.53 41.99
C ASP A 371 11.05 16.18 42.33
N LYS A 372 9.71 16.10 42.36
CA LYS A 372 8.97 14.83 42.58
C LYS A 372 9.04 13.84 41.40
N ALA A 373 9.34 14.30 40.19
CA ALA A 373 9.44 13.49 38.97
C ALA A 373 10.87 13.07 38.62
N ASN A 374 11.88 13.76 39.18
CA ASN A 374 13.32 13.56 38.90
C ASN A 374 13.90 12.17 39.26
N ASN A 375 13.12 11.30 39.91
CA ASN A 375 13.51 9.91 40.23
C ASN A 375 12.44 8.88 39.84
N MET A 376 11.46 9.25 38.99
CA MET A 376 10.42 8.34 38.55
C MET A 376 10.97 7.34 37.53
N ASP A 377 10.62 6.06 37.67
CA ASP A 377 10.91 5.05 36.65
C ASP A 377 10.20 5.43 35.33
N PRO A 378 10.94 5.65 34.23
CA PRO A 378 10.36 6.00 32.93
C PRO A 378 9.30 5.03 32.42
N MET A 379 9.43 3.74 32.74
CA MET A 379 8.44 2.73 32.35
C MET A 379 7.16 2.81 33.19
N VAL A 380 7.25 3.22 34.46
CA VAL A 380 6.06 3.51 35.28
C VAL A 380 5.30 4.69 34.66
N PHE A 381 5.99 5.77 34.32
CA PHE A 381 5.38 6.92 33.64
C PHE A 381 4.69 6.51 32.34
N TYR A 382 5.40 5.75 31.49
CA TYR A 382 4.88 5.27 30.22
C TYR A 382 3.62 4.40 30.40
N CYS A 383 3.67 3.38 31.27
CA CYS A 383 2.54 2.49 31.52
C CYS A 383 1.34 3.21 32.18
N ASP A 384 1.60 4.16 33.08
CA ASP A 384 0.54 4.97 33.69
C ASP A 384 -0.14 5.88 32.65
N ALA A 385 0.62 6.49 31.74
CA ALA A 385 0.07 7.28 30.65
C ALA A 385 -0.73 6.41 29.66
N MET A 386 -0.21 5.22 29.33
CA MET A 386 -0.93 4.22 28.53
C MET A 386 -2.30 3.89 29.14
N LYS A 387 -2.33 3.61 30.44
CA LYS A 387 -3.56 3.31 31.18
C LYS A 387 -4.49 4.51 31.25
N LYS A 388 -3.96 5.71 31.56
CA LYS A 388 -4.73 6.95 31.67
C LYS A 388 -5.47 7.29 30.37
N TYR A 389 -4.81 7.14 29.23
CA TYR A 389 -5.39 7.47 27.93
C TYR A 389 -5.99 6.26 27.19
N ASP A 390 -6.06 5.09 27.83
CA ASP A 390 -6.62 3.86 27.28
C ASP A 390 -5.97 3.42 25.95
N HIS A 391 -4.64 3.57 25.89
CA HIS A 391 -3.81 2.98 24.83
C HIS A 391 -3.64 1.48 25.05
N ALA A 392 -3.34 0.76 23.98
CA ALA A 392 -3.12 -0.69 23.99
C ALA A 392 -2.03 -1.07 22.98
N LEU A 393 -1.63 -2.34 22.97
CA LEU A 393 -0.83 -2.90 21.89
C LEU A 393 -1.69 -3.05 20.64
N TYR A 394 -1.14 -2.66 19.49
CA TYR A 394 -1.76 -2.86 18.19
C TYR A 394 -0.87 -3.75 17.33
N ILE A 395 -1.49 -4.65 16.57
CA ILE A 395 -0.80 -5.52 15.60
C ILE A 395 -1.10 -5.00 14.20
N SER A 396 -0.07 -4.52 13.51
CA SER A 396 -0.17 -4.05 12.12
C SER A 396 0.15 -5.16 11.11
N GLY A 397 0.75 -6.28 11.53
CA GLY A 397 1.05 -7.39 10.63
C GLY A 397 1.44 -8.66 11.39
N THR A 398 1.32 -9.82 10.74
CA THR A 398 1.76 -11.11 11.29
C THR A 398 2.52 -11.93 10.25
N ASN A 399 3.19 -12.99 10.68
CA ASN A 399 3.86 -13.96 9.80
C ASN A 399 2.91 -14.75 8.88
N LEU A 400 1.63 -14.85 9.22
CA LEU A 400 0.68 -15.77 8.57
C LEU A 400 0.56 -15.62 7.04
N PRO A 401 0.58 -14.41 6.45
CA PRO A 401 0.51 -14.26 5.01
C PRO A 401 1.80 -14.71 4.27
N TYR A 402 2.88 -14.97 5.00
CA TYR A 402 4.23 -15.06 4.44
C TYR A 402 4.81 -16.48 4.47
N GLY A 403 5.21 -16.93 3.28
CA GLY A 403 5.85 -18.21 2.99
C GLY A 403 5.11 -19.47 3.42
N ASN A 404 3.80 -19.43 3.16
CA ASN A 404 2.94 -20.60 2.92
C ASN A 404 2.73 -20.84 1.41
N SER A 405 3.33 -20.01 0.55
CA SER A 405 3.25 -20.14 -0.91
C SER A 405 4.56 -20.72 -1.43
N GLN A 406 4.53 -21.56 -2.46
CA GLN A 406 5.76 -22.09 -3.07
C GLN A 406 6.41 -21.09 -4.04
N TYR A 407 5.64 -20.07 -4.46
CA TYR A 407 6.04 -19.14 -5.51
C TYR A 407 5.98 -17.69 -5.06
N THR A 408 6.90 -16.92 -5.63
CA THR A 408 7.02 -15.47 -5.50
C THR A 408 7.13 -14.84 -6.89
N HIS A 409 7.27 -13.52 -6.94
CA HIS A 409 7.35 -12.79 -8.20
C HIS A 409 8.64 -11.99 -8.30
N LEU A 410 9.34 -12.11 -9.43
CA LEU A 410 10.38 -11.16 -9.82
C LEU A 410 9.73 -9.94 -10.46
N SER A 411 9.97 -8.75 -9.92
CA SER A 411 9.52 -7.49 -10.52
C SER A 411 10.40 -7.09 -11.71
N TYR A 412 9.90 -6.21 -12.57
CA TYR A 412 10.66 -5.70 -13.72
C TYR A 412 11.93 -4.97 -13.26
N GLN A 413 11.88 -4.34 -12.09
CA GLN A 413 13.04 -3.76 -11.41
C GLN A 413 14.12 -4.82 -11.11
N MET A 414 13.73 -5.98 -10.56
CA MET A 414 14.65 -7.10 -10.34
C MET A 414 15.17 -7.66 -11.66
N ILE A 415 14.29 -7.93 -12.62
CA ILE A 415 14.64 -8.48 -13.95
C ILE A 415 15.61 -7.55 -14.69
N ASN A 416 15.46 -6.23 -14.55
CA ASN A 416 16.35 -5.24 -15.16
C ASN A 416 17.80 -5.35 -14.66
N THR A 417 18.01 -5.81 -13.44
CA THR A 417 19.35 -5.90 -12.85
C THR A 417 19.98 -7.29 -13.00
N LEU A 418 19.20 -8.34 -13.24
CA LEU A 418 19.69 -9.72 -13.28
C LEU A 418 20.54 -9.99 -14.53
N HIS A 419 21.70 -10.64 -14.35
CA HIS A 419 22.60 -11.02 -15.43
C HIS A 419 22.21 -12.39 -16.01
N PHE A 420 20.99 -12.48 -16.55
CA PHE A 420 20.49 -13.69 -17.16
C PHE A 420 21.25 -14.04 -18.45
N THR A 421 21.39 -15.33 -18.71
CA THR A 421 21.58 -15.83 -20.08
C THR A 421 20.22 -15.94 -20.78
N GLU A 422 20.23 -16.00 -22.11
CA GLU A 422 19.01 -16.16 -22.89
C GLU A 422 18.26 -17.45 -22.52
N GLY A 423 19.00 -18.54 -22.27
CA GLY A 423 18.42 -19.82 -21.85
C GLY A 423 17.75 -19.74 -20.47
N GLN A 424 18.39 -19.09 -19.49
CA GLN A 424 17.82 -18.88 -18.16
C GLN A 424 16.53 -18.05 -18.22
N PHE A 425 16.56 -16.89 -18.87
CA PHE A 425 15.38 -16.02 -18.99
C PHE A 425 14.23 -16.74 -19.72
N LYS A 426 14.53 -17.44 -20.83
CA LYS A 426 13.54 -18.25 -21.56
C LYS A 426 12.89 -19.32 -20.70
N LYS A 427 13.64 -20.01 -19.83
CA LYS A 427 13.08 -21.04 -18.93
C LYS A 427 12.10 -20.43 -17.93
N ILE A 428 12.45 -19.31 -17.32
CA ILE A 428 11.57 -18.60 -16.36
C ILE A 428 10.27 -18.15 -17.05
N VAL A 429 10.37 -17.49 -18.20
CA VAL A 429 9.18 -17.01 -18.91
C VAL A 429 8.33 -18.17 -19.41
N LYS A 430 8.93 -19.27 -19.89
CA LYS A 430 8.19 -20.49 -20.28
C LYS A 430 7.43 -21.10 -19.10
N ARG A 431 8.02 -21.14 -17.90
CA ARG A 431 7.34 -21.62 -16.68
C ARG A 431 6.15 -20.72 -16.33
N HIS A 432 6.32 -19.41 -16.41
CA HIS A 432 5.20 -18.47 -16.23
C HIS A 432 4.08 -18.68 -17.27
N CYS A 433 4.44 -18.83 -18.55
CA CYS A 433 3.47 -19.13 -19.61
C CYS A 433 2.80 -20.50 -19.45
N PHE A 434 3.49 -21.49 -18.88
CA PHE A 434 2.89 -22.78 -18.54
C PHE A 434 1.75 -22.60 -17.53
N PHE A 435 1.89 -21.75 -16.51
CA PHE A 435 0.82 -21.45 -15.56
C PHE A 435 -0.35 -20.69 -16.20
N ILE A 436 -0.09 -19.83 -17.18
CA ILE A 436 -1.15 -19.20 -17.97
C ILE A 436 -1.96 -20.27 -18.73
N GLN A 437 -1.30 -21.28 -19.29
CA GLN A 437 -1.98 -22.37 -20.01
C GLN A 437 -2.67 -23.36 -19.07
N ASN A 438 -2.13 -23.53 -17.86
CA ASN A 438 -2.55 -24.52 -16.86
C ASN A 438 -2.81 -23.83 -15.51
N PRO A 439 -3.85 -22.99 -15.39
CA PRO A 439 -4.12 -22.21 -14.17
C PRO A 439 -4.43 -23.08 -12.94
N ILE A 440 -4.88 -24.33 -13.14
CA ILE A 440 -5.12 -25.26 -12.03
C ILE A 440 -3.81 -25.65 -11.33
N GLU A 441 -2.76 -25.89 -12.10
CA GLU A 441 -1.43 -26.20 -11.55
C GLU A 441 -0.93 -25.01 -10.73
N TYR A 442 -1.06 -23.79 -11.25
CA TYR A 442 -0.72 -22.57 -10.50
C TYR A 442 -1.48 -22.44 -9.18
N LEU A 443 -2.78 -22.77 -9.16
CA LEU A 443 -3.60 -22.69 -7.95
C LEU A 443 -3.18 -23.73 -6.90
N LYS A 444 -2.95 -24.99 -7.30
CA LYS A 444 -2.46 -26.04 -6.39
C LYS A 444 -1.12 -25.67 -5.77
N ASP A 445 -0.24 -25.11 -6.59
CA ASP A 445 1.12 -24.71 -6.26
C ASP A 445 1.19 -23.44 -5.38
N CYS A 446 0.20 -22.55 -5.48
CA CYS A 446 0.16 -21.31 -4.70
C CYS A 446 -0.54 -21.42 -3.34
N GLU A 447 -1.35 -22.47 -3.17
CA GLU A 447 -2.23 -22.67 -2.01
C GLU A 447 -1.93 -24.03 -1.38
N GLU A 448 -0.99 -24.08 -0.43
CA GLU A 448 -0.87 -25.27 0.43
C GLU A 448 -2.19 -25.44 1.22
N MET A 449 -2.70 -26.67 1.27
CA MET A 449 -3.87 -27.05 2.07
C MET A 449 -3.63 -26.72 3.55
N THR A 450 -4.05 -25.54 3.99
CA THR A 450 -4.14 -25.24 5.41
C THR A 450 -5.31 -26.04 6.00
N VAL A 451 -5.02 -26.79 7.06
CA VAL A 451 -6.00 -27.57 7.83
C VAL A 451 -7.13 -26.67 8.34
N ASP A 452 -8.33 -27.23 8.31
CA ASP A 452 -9.65 -26.64 8.55
C ASP A 452 -9.76 -25.62 9.70
N ASP A 453 -10.59 -24.59 9.48
CA ASP A 453 -11.67 -24.19 10.40
C ASP A 453 -12.63 -23.17 9.73
N ASP A 454 -13.91 -23.28 10.11
CA ASP A 454 -15.16 -23.03 9.38
C ASP A 454 -15.75 -21.59 9.41
N ASP A 455 -15.02 -20.56 9.85
CA ASP A 455 -15.62 -19.22 9.97
C ASP A 455 -15.56 -18.43 8.66
N ASN A 456 -16.67 -18.48 7.92
CA ASN A 456 -16.93 -17.72 6.70
C ASN A 456 -17.04 -16.21 6.97
N ASN A 457 -15.92 -15.49 6.93
CA ASN A 457 -15.96 -14.05 6.70
C ASN A 457 -14.76 -13.59 5.86
N ILE A 458 -14.87 -13.75 4.53
CA ILE A 458 -13.88 -13.26 3.57
C ILE A 458 -14.54 -12.22 2.67
N GLN A 459 -14.06 -10.99 2.75
CA GLN A 459 -14.15 -10.03 1.66
C GLN A 459 -12.96 -10.33 0.72
N GLU A 460 -13.21 -11.01 -0.39
CA GLU A 460 -12.26 -11.05 -1.50
C GLU A 460 -12.28 -9.66 -2.15
N GLU A 461 -11.22 -8.87 -1.92
CA GLU A 461 -10.94 -7.73 -2.79
C GLU A 461 -10.43 -8.26 -4.14
N ASP A 462 -11.37 -8.45 -5.04
CA ASP A 462 -11.11 -8.51 -6.48
C ASP A 462 -10.78 -7.07 -6.91
N SER A 463 -9.52 -6.65 -6.80
CA SER A 463 -9.13 -5.30 -7.20
C SER A 463 -7.81 -5.26 -7.98
N ASP A 464 -7.95 -4.92 -9.25
CA ASP A 464 -6.93 -4.49 -10.19
C ASP A 464 -6.25 -3.15 -9.78
N THR A 465 -6.48 -2.65 -8.56
CA THR A 465 -5.82 -1.46 -8.01
C THR A 465 -4.49 -1.86 -7.38
N GLN A 466 -3.45 -1.89 -8.21
CA GLN A 466 -2.07 -1.78 -7.72
C GLN A 466 -1.85 -0.37 -7.18
N GLU A 467 -2.14 -0.15 -5.91
CA GLU A 467 -1.39 0.78 -5.07
C GLU A 467 -0.86 -0.03 -3.88
N ASN A 468 0.44 0.12 -3.59
CA ASN A 468 1.14 -0.60 -2.54
C ASN A 468 0.59 -0.23 -1.15
N ASP A 469 -0.44 -0.92 -0.68
CA ASP A 469 -0.99 -0.71 0.66
C ASP A 469 -1.06 -2.06 1.39
N GLU A 470 -0.18 -2.20 2.39
CA GLU A 470 -0.49 -2.16 3.82
C GLU A 470 -0.88 -3.55 4.33
N GLU A 471 -0.14 -3.98 5.35
CA GLU A 471 -0.10 -5.32 5.93
C GLU A 471 -1.45 -5.66 6.55
N THR A 472 -2.38 -6.23 5.79
CA THR A 472 -3.59 -6.80 6.38
C THR A 472 -3.26 -8.15 7.01
N ILE A 473 -3.80 -8.41 8.21
CA ILE A 473 -3.84 -9.74 8.83
C ILE A 473 -4.82 -10.59 8.00
N VAL A 474 -4.38 -11.08 6.84
CA VAL A 474 -5.18 -11.94 5.96
C VAL A 474 -5.00 -13.38 6.40
N ILE A 475 -6.05 -13.94 7.00
CA ILE A 475 -6.19 -15.39 7.11
C ILE A 475 -6.48 -15.89 5.69
N ARG A 476 -5.52 -16.56 5.04
CA ARG A 476 -5.75 -17.18 3.73
C ARG A 476 -6.56 -18.46 3.92
N GLN A 477 -7.88 -18.36 3.85
CA GLN A 477 -8.77 -19.51 3.73
C GLN A 477 -8.96 -19.86 2.24
N ILE A 478 -8.77 -21.14 1.88
CA ILE A 478 -9.03 -21.62 0.52
C ILE A 478 -10.54 -21.61 0.26
N SER A 479 -10.97 -20.85 -0.74
CA SER A 479 -12.38 -20.76 -1.17
C SER A 479 -12.95 -22.12 -1.56
N ASN A 480 -14.25 -22.34 -1.31
CA ASN A 480 -14.93 -23.61 -1.58
C ASN A 480 -14.82 -24.09 -3.04
N TRP A 481 -14.87 -23.18 -4.02
CA TRP A 481 -14.77 -23.56 -5.43
C TRP A 481 -13.40 -24.13 -5.79
N LYS A 482 -12.31 -23.66 -5.15
CA LYS A 482 -10.95 -24.21 -5.31
C LYS A 482 -10.84 -25.57 -4.66
N ARG A 483 -11.33 -25.71 -3.42
CA ARG A 483 -11.40 -27.01 -2.73
C ARG A 483 -12.14 -28.06 -3.58
N ALA A 484 -13.29 -27.67 -4.14
CA ALA A 484 -14.07 -28.52 -5.02
C ALA A 484 -13.31 -28.90 -6.30
N LEU A 485 -12.65 -27.92 -6.94
CA LEU A 485 -11.83 -28.15 -8.13
C LEU A 485 -10.64 -29.09 -7.88
N PHE A 486 -9.99 -28.97 -6.71
CA PHE A 486 -8.88 -29.85 -6.32
C PHE A 486 -9.36 -31.27 -6.04
N LYS A 487 -10.54 -31.42 -5.42
CA LYS A 487 -11.18 -32.73 -5.20
C LYS A 487 -11.67 -33.39 -6.49
N ASN A 488 -12.22 -32.60 -7.42
CA ASN A 488 -12.72 -33.08 -8.71
C ASN A 488 -12.33 -32.16 -9.87
N SER A 489 -11.28 -32.53 -10.60
CA SER A 489 -10.74 -31.74 -11.72
C SER A 489 -11.72 -31.55 -12.89
N ALA A 490 -12.80 -32.33 -12.99
CA ALA A 490 -13.82 -32.17 -14.03
C ALA A 490 -14.65 -30.88 -13.85
N LEU A 491 -14.70 -30.36 -12.62
CA LEU A 491 -15.35 -29.08 -12.28
C LEU A 491 -14.71 -27.88 -12.98
N LYS A 492 -13.55 -28.01 -13.64
CA LYS A 492 -13.02 -26.99 -14.57
C LYS A 492 -13.99 -26.60 -15.69
N SER A 493 -15.00 -27.43 -15.96
CA SER A 493 -16.06 -27.18 -16.94
C SER A 493 -17.31 -26.49 -16.36
N ASP A 494 -17.39 -26.31 -15.04
CA ASP A 494 -18.41 -25.48 -14.38
C ASP A 494 -18.31 -24.03 -14.86
N GLY A 495 -19.45 -23.35 -14.98
CA GLY A 495 -19.51 -21.99 -15.54
C GLY A 495 -18.72 -20.97 -14.72
N TYR A 496 -18.85 -21.01 -13.39
CA TYR A 496 -18.20 -20.06 -12.51
C TYR A 496 -16.72 -20.41 -12.31
N ILE A 497 -16.39 -21.68 -12.04
CA ILE A 497 -14.99 -22.09 -11.90
C ILE A 497 -14.22 -21.82 -13.20
N LYS A 498 -14.82 -22.06 -14.38
CA LYS A 498 -14.21 -21.68 -15.66
C LYS A 498 -13.93 -20.18 -15.76
N SER A 499 -14.85 -19.33 -15.29
CA SER A 499 -14.66 -17.88 -15.27
C SER A 499 -13.54 -17.47 -14.30
N GLN A 500 -13.49 -18.08 -13.11
CA GLN A 500 -12.41 -17.87 -12.14
C GLN A 500 -11.04 -18.30 -12.66
N LEU A 501 -10.94 -19.49 -13.27
CA LEU A 501 -9.73 -19.94 -13.94
C LEU A 501 -9.32 -18.97 -15.06
N LYS A 502 -10.28 -18.44 -15.82
CA LYS A 502 -10.04 -17.41 -16.84
C LYS A 502 -9.53 -16.11 -16.22
N ASN A 503 -10.01 -15.71 -15.04
CA ASN A 503 -9.52 -14.55 -14.30
C ASN A 503 -8.09 -14.77 -13.79
N VAL A 504 -7.76 -15.97 -13.30
CA VAL A 504 -6.38 -16.35 -12.94
C VAL A 504 -5.45 -16.21 -14.15
N GLN A 505 -5.87 -16.70 -15.34
CA GLN A 505 -5.11 -16.52 -16.57
C GLN A 505 -4.93 -15.04 -16.96
N LYS A 506 -5.99 -14.22 -16.85
CA LYS A 506 -5.95 -12.77 -17.09
C LYS A 506 -4.97 -12.09 -16.14
N GLY A 507 -5.00 -12.45 -14.86
CA GLY A 507 -4.08 -11.94 -13.83
C GLY A 507 -2.63 -12.30 -14.15
N LEU A 508 -2.35 -13.55 -14.52
CA LEU A 508 -1.01 -13.98 -14.93
C LEU A 508 -0.54 -13.27 -16.21
N LEU A 509 -1.39 -13.12 -17.23
CA LEU A 509 -1.07 -12.34 -18.43
C LEU A 509 -0.75 -10.87 -18.13
N THR A 510 -1.51 -10.27 -17.23
CA THR A 510 -1.29 -8.89 -16.78
C THR A 510 0.03 -8.79 -16.00
N LYS A 511 0.33 -9.76 -15.15
CA LYS A 511 1.62 -9.88 -14.47
C LYS A 511 2.77 -10.01 -15.46
N LEU A 512 2.63 -10.81 -16.53
CA LEU A 512 3.64 -10.90 -17.60
C LEU A 512 3.89 -9.54 -18.27
N ALA A 513 2.84 -8.83 -18.67
CA ALA A 513 2.96 -7.51 -19.31
C ALA A 513 3.61 -6.46 -18.37
N THR A 514 3.23 -6.48 -17.10
CA THR A 514 3.73 -5.57 -16.06
C THR A 514 5.05 -6.03 -15.42
N GLY A 515 5.65 -7.11 -15.93
CA GLY A 515 6.95 -7.62 -15.50
C GLY A 515 6.97 -8.17 -14.08
N LYS A 516 5.99 -9.00 -13.74
CA LYS A 516 5.90 -9.76 -12.49
C LYS A 516 5.97 -11.26 -12.81
N LEU A 517 7.17 -11.79 -13.01
CA LEU A 517 7.37 -13.19 -13.40
C LEU A 517 7.32 -14.13 -12.20
N VAL A 518 6.62 -15.24 -12.33
CA VAL A 518 6.44 -16.25 -11.26
C VAL A 518 7.69 -17.13 -11.19
N VAL A 519 8.28 -17.27 -10.00
CA VAL A 519 9.45 -18.11 -9.72
C VAL A 519 9.32 -18.80 -8.36
N GLU A 520 10.02 -19.92 -8.19
CA GLU A 520 10.05 -20.68 -6.94
C GLU A 520 10.77 -19.87 -5.84
N GLY A 521 10.08 -19.64 -4.72
CA GLY A 521 10.55 -18.77 -3.65
C GLY A 521 9.41 -18.15 -2.84
N GLN A 522 9.77 -17.36 -1.83
CA GLN A 522 8.84 -16.87 -0.82
C GLN A 522 9.18 -15.46 -0.35
N ASN A 523 8.15 -14.67 -0.05
CA ASN A 523 8.33 -13.44 0.73
C ASN A 523 8.37 -13.78 2.22
N ARG A 524 9.33 -13.20 2.94
CA ARG A 524 9.54 -13.41 4.38
C ARG A 524 9.90 -12.08 5.04
N TYR A 525 9.52 -11.87 6.29
CA TYR A 525 10.08 -10.78 7.08
C TYR A 525 11.56 -11.01 7.30
N LEU A 526 12.36 -9.98 7.04
CA LEU A 526 13.76 -9.97 7.36
C LEU A 526 13.92 -9.87 8.88
N CYS A 527 14.64 -10.83 9.44
CA CYS A 527 14.93 -10.89 10.86
C CYS A 527 16.45 -11.02 11.03
N ARG A 528 17.01 -10.42 12.08
CA ARG A 528 18.39 -10.71 12.44
C ARG A 528 18.47 -12.03 13.21
N ASP A 529 19.64 -12.64 13.21
CA ASP A 529 19.94 -13.76 14.07
C ASP A 529 19.57 -13.52 15.54
N LEU A 530 18.47 -14.13 15.99
CA LEU A 530 17.91 -13.91 17.32
C LEU A 530 18.71 -14.58 18.44
N LEU A 531 19.56 -15.57 18.14
CA LEU A 531 20.26 -16.33 19.19
C LEU A 531 21.22 -15.46 20.01
N PRO A 532 22.07 -14.60 19.43
CA PRO A 532 22.89 -13.68 20.23
C PRO A 532 22.06 -12.65 21.01
N LEU A 533 20.90 -12.22 20.52
CA LEU A 533 20.01 -11.32 21.28
C LEU A 533 19.46 -12.05 22.51
N LEU A 534 18.97 -13.28 22.35
CA LEU A 534 18.48 -14.13 23.43
C LEU A 534 19.58 -14.44 24.46
N ALA A 535 20.77 -14.83 23.99
CA ALA A 535 21.94 -15.09 24.85
C ALA A 535 22.39 -13.83 25.61
N SER A 536 22.15 -12.62 25.08
CA SER A 536 22.51 -11.37 25.77
C SER A 536 21.75 -11.13 27.07
N LEU A 537 20.68 -11.89 27.34
CA LEU A 537 19.91 -11.84 28.58
C LEU A 537 20.52 -12.67 29.73
N LEU A 538 21.51 -13.51 29.46
CA LEU A 538 22.12 -14.39 30.49
C LEU A 538 23.00 -13.63 31.49
N GLU A 539 23.23 -14.21 32.66
CA GLU A 539 24.03 -13.58 33.71
C GLU A 539 25.54 -13.74 33.48
N ASP A 540 25.98 -14.96 33.15
CA ASP A 540 27.40 -15.33 33.03
C ASP A 540 27.95 -15.08 31.62
N GLU A 541 28.84 -14.09 31.50
CA GLU A 541 29.53 -13.75 30.24
C GLU A 541 30.32 -14.93 29.64
N ASN A 542 30.79 -15.88 30.45
CA ASN A 542 31.46 -17.09 29.96
C ASN A 542 30.49 -18.01 29.24
N VAL A 543 29.27 -18.16 29.75
CA VAL A 543 28.20 -18.94 29.11
C VAL A 543 27.73 -18.24 27.84
N ILE A 544 27.51 -16.91 27.87
CA ILE A 544 27.16 -16.10 26.69
C ILE A 544 28.15 -16.34 25.55
N SER A 545 29.44 -16.38 25.86
CA SER A 545 30.48 -16.57 24.85
C SER A 545 30.44 -17.91 24.11
N LYS A 546 29.77 -18.94 24.66
CA LYS A 546 29.63 -20.27 24.05
C LYS A 546 28.59 -20.31 22.93
N PHE A 547 27.60 -19.41 22.98
CA PHE A 547 26.65 -19.19 21.88
C PHE A 547 27.28 -18.47 20.68
N TRP A 548 28.57 -18.15 20.78
CA TRP A 548 29.33 -17.46 19.74
C TRP A 548 30.39 -18.30 19.01
N PRO A 549 29.97 -19.11 18.05
CA PRO A 549 30.89 -19.54 16.98
C PRO A 549 30.38 -19.26 15.55
N LYS A 550 31.31 -19.28 14.59
CA LYS A 550 31.19 -18.78 13.19
C LYS A 550 30.19 -19.56 12.29
N TYR A 551 29.11 -20.14 12.81
CA TYR A 551 28.26 -21.11 12.09
C TYR A 551 27.39 -20.50 10.99
N ARG A 552 26.89 -19.29 11.20
CA ARG A 552 26.01 -18.61 10.24
C ARG A 552 26.77 -17.72 9.24
N TYR A 553 28.09 -17.78 9.17
CA TYR A 553 28.82 -16.97 8.20
C TYR A 553 28.42 -17.40 6.77
N PHE A 554 27.86 -16.47 5.98
CA PHE A 554 27.21 -16.73 4.68
C PHE A 554 26.00 -17.68 4.68
N ARG A 555 25.45 -18.05 5.84
CA ARG A 555 24.28 -18.93 5.96
C ARG A 555 23.10 -18.24 6.64
N PHE A 556 21.91 -18.31 6.06
CA PHE A 556 20.68 -17.82 6.68
C PHE A 556 19.89 -18.98 7.31
N TYR A 557 19.15 -18.72 8.37
CA TYR A 557 18.24 -19.70 8.97
C TYR A 557 16.83 -19.37 8.54
N LEU A 558 16.12 -20.38 8.05
CA LEU A 558 14.77 -20.25 7.55
C LEU A 558 13.89 -21.24 8.32
N PRO A 559 13.14 -20.77 9.32
CA PRO A 559 12.23 -21.63 10.04
C PRO A 559 10.99 -21.89 9.17
N VAL A 560 10.76 -23.16 8.87
CA VAL A 560 9.70 -23.64 7.96
C VAL A 560 8.53 -24.29 8.72
N GLY A 561 8.59 -24.32 10.06
CA GLY A 561 7.56 -24.96 10.89
C GLY A 561 7.38 -26.45 10.55
N THR A 562 6.13 -26.91 10.53
CA THR A 562 5.71 -28.26 10.10
C THR A 562 5.43 -28.36 8.60
N GLN A 563 5.53 -27.26 7.85
CA GLN A 563 5.27 -27.19 6.41
C GLN A 563 6.59 -27.27 5.64
N SER A 564 7.08 -28.50 5.43
CA SER A 564 8.38 -28.75 4.79
C SER A 564 8.29 -29.01 3.28
N GLY A 565 7.09 -29.27 2.74
CA GLY A 565 6.90 -29.78 1.37
C GLY A 565 7.51 -28.91 0.26
N CYS A 566 7.29 -27.59 0.31
CA CYS A 566 7.73 -26.68 -0.76
C CYS A 566 9.24 -26.66 -1.02
N TRP A 567 10.07 -26.91 0.00
CA TRP A 567 11.53 -26.90 -0.14
C TRP A 567 12.09 -28.28 -0.49
N GLU A 568 11.39 -29.34 -0.11
CA GLU A 568 11.76 -30.73 -0.40
C GLU A 568 11.63 -31.02 -1.90
N ASP A 569 10.58 -30.49 -2.55
CA ASP A 569 10.33 -30.66 -4.00
C ASP A 569 11.42 -30.03 -4.89
N LEU A 570 12.07 -28.97 -4.41
CA LEU A 570 13.16 -28.29 -5.12
C LEU A 570 14.49 -29.08 -5.09
N LYS A 571 14.57 -30.15 -4.27
CA LYS A 571 15.78 -30.98 -4.09
C LYS A 571 17.04 -30.16 -3.77
N LEU A 572 16.88 -29.02 -3.09
CA LEU A 572 17.97 -28.17 -2.68
C LEU A 572 18.66 -28.80 -1.47
N ASN A 573 19.99 -28.72 -1.44
CA ASN A 573 20.80 -29.26 -0.35
C ASN A 573 21.46 -28.11 0.44
N CYS A 574 22.16 -28.46 1.51
CA CYS A 574 22.80 -27.47 2.39
C CYS A 574 23.89 -26.59 1.72
N ASP A 575 24.30 -26.94 0.49
CA ASP A 575 25.24 -26.17 -0.34
C ASP A 575 24.57 -25.30 -1.40
N SER A 576 23.26 -25.46 -1.61
CA SER A 576 22.48 -24.63 -2.52
C SER A 576 22.40 -23.18 -2.02
N TYR A 577 22.51 -22.24 -2.97
CA TYR A 577 22.34 -20.82 -2.70
C TYR A 577 20.90 -20.37 -3.00
N TYR A 578 20.48 -19.33 -2.30
CA TYR A 578 19.22 -18.64 -2.46
C TYR A 578 19.50 -17.17 -2.72
N ALA A 579 18.72 -16.55 -3.60
CA ALA A 579 18.81 -15.13 -3.90
C ALA A 579 17.83 -14.32 -3.04
N PHE A 580 18.25 -13.13 -2.63
CA PHE A 580 17.48 -12.22 -1.80
C PHE A 580 17.32 -10.89 -2.52
N PHE A 581 16.10 -10.38 -2.55
CA PHE A 581 15.76 -9.07 -3.09
C PHE A 581 14.85 -8.31 -2.12
N ARG A 582 14.92 -6.98 -2.14
CA ARG A 582 13.97 -6.08 -1.46
C ARG A 582 13.52 -5.01 -2.44
N SER A 583 12.29 -4.55 -2.30
CA SER A 583 11.73 -3.47 -3.10
C SER A 583 11.80 -2.14 -2.33
N PRO A 584 12.02 -1.00 -3.01
CA PRO A 584 12.37 -0.87 -4.43
C PRO A 584 13.75 -1.47 -4.74
N HIS A 585 13.93 -2.01 -5.94
CA HIS A 585 15.19 -2.62 -6.39
C HIS A 585 15.77 -1.86 -7.57
N LEU A 586 16.94 -1.25 -7.42
CA LEU A 586 17.48 -0.28 -8.40
C LEU A 586 18.80 -0.69 -9.03
N SER A 587 19.59 -1.54 -8.37
CA SER A 587 20.94 -1.88 -8.84
C SER A 587 21.37 -3.31 -8.51
N ARG A 588 22.34 -3.86 -9.26
CA ARG A 588 22.97 -5.15 -8.94
C ARG A 588 23.62 -5.17 -7.55
N ASN A 589 24.01 -4.01 -7.04
CA ASN A 589 24.54 -3.86 -5.69
C ASN A 589 23.52 -4.28 -4.62
N GLU A 590 22.23 -4.34 -4.94
CA GLU A 590 21.20 -4.75 -3.99
C GLU A 590 20.91 -6.25 -3.97
N GLN A 591 21.63 -7.03 -4.79
CA GLN A 591 21.45 -8.47 -4.90
C GLN A 591 22.32 -9.23 -3.89
N VAL A 592 21.70 -10.17 -3.17
CA VAL A 592 22.36 -11.01 -2.16
C VAL A 592 22.12 -12.48 -2.47
N ILE A 593 23.16 -13.32 -2.31
CA ILE A 593 23.02 -14.77 -2.28
C ILE A 593 23.59 -15.36 -0.99
N MET A 594 22.91 -16.33 -0.41
CA MET A 594 23.32 -17.01 0.83
C MET A 594 22.92 -18.48 0.81
N LYS A 595 23.65 -19.32 1.56
CA LYS A 595 23.30 -20.74 1.77
C LYS A 595 22.31 -20.89 2.91
N ARG A 596 21.51 -21.95 2.92
CA ARG A 596 20.64 -22.26 4.05
C ARG A 596 21.42 -22.89 5.21
N PHE A 597 21.06 -22.55 6.43
CA PHE A 597 21.54 -23.17 7.66
C PHE A 597 20.58 -24.31 8.02
N GLU A 598 20.90 -25.51 7.56
CA GLU A 598 20.07 -26.71 7.70
C GLU A 598 20.91 -27.94 8.02
N MET A 599 20.26 -28.99 8.54
CA MET A 599 20.93 -30.25 8.86
C MET A 599 21.45 -30.92 7.59
N THR A 600 22.65 -31.50 7.68
CA THR A 600 23.28 -32.28 6.60
C THR A 600 24.03 -33.46 7.21
N THR A 601 24.59 -34.35 6.40
CA THR A 601 25.44 -35.45 6.88
C THR A 601 26.89 -35.02 7.04
N GLU A 602 27.65 -35.74 7.87
CA GLU A 602 29.08 -35.45 8.08
C GLU A 602 29.88 -35.51 6.78
N ASP A 603 29.56 -36.45 5.89
CA ASP A 603 30.24 -36.61 4.61
C ASP A 603 30.06 -35.43 3.66
N LEU A 604 28.85 -34.84 3.67
CA LEU A 604 28.46 -33.70 2.84
C LEU A 604 28.86 -32.35 3.46
N TYR A 605 29.17 -32.34 4.75
CA TYR A 605 29.52 -31.13 5.45
C TYR A 605 31.00 -30.75 5.23
N ALA A 606 31.23 -29.61 4.58
CA ALA A 606 32.57 -29.05 4.37
C ALA A 606 32.59 -27.57 4.76
N ASP A 607 32.98 -27.27 6.01
CA ASP A 607 33.03 -25.88 6.50
C ASP A 607 34.09 -25.64 7.60
N ARG A 608 34.12 -24.42 8.17
CA ARG A 608 35.16 -23.91 9.09
C ARG A 608 35.13 -24.50 10.51
N VAL A 609 34.02 -25.13 10.90
CA VAL A 609 33.76 -25.66 12.25
C VAL A 609 33.51 -27.16 12.16
N ASN A 610 33.73 -27.94 13.23
CA ASN A 610 33.50 -29.39 13.15
C ASN A 610 32.00 -29.72 13.02
N TYR A 611 31.70 -30.90 12.47
CA TYR A 611 30.33 -31.35 12.23
C TYR A 611 29.50 -31.43 13.52
N ASN A 612 30.05 -32.01 14.60
CA ASN A 612 29.33 -32.13 15.88
C ASN A 612 28.89 -30.78 16.46
N SER A 613 29.72 -29.74 16.34
CA SER A 613 29.36 -28.41 16.85
C SER A 613 28.37 -27.69 15.92
N PHE A 614 28.47 -27.90 14.61
CA PHE A 614 27.46 -27.46 13.64
C PHE A 614 26.10 -28.09 13.94
N LYS A 615 26.06 -29.42 14.11
CA LYS A 615 24.87 -30.19 14.50
C LYS A 615 24.24 -29.65 15.78
N GLY A 616 25.04 -29.51 16.85
CA GLY A 616 24.55 -28.97 18.13
C GLY A 616 23.97 -27.56 18.03
N HIS A 617 24.48 -26.73 17.12
CA HIS A 617 23.90 -25.40 16.87
C HIS A 617 22.59 -25.46 16.09
N ILE A 618 22.46 -26.36 15.10
CA ILE A 618 21.16 -26.55 14.44
C ILE A 618 20.12 -27.04 15.43
N GLU A 619 20.46 -28.01 16.29
CA GLU A 619 19.57 -28.49 17.35
C GLU A 619 19.14 -27.37 18.30
N LEU A 620 20.06 -26.47 18.65
CA LEU A 620 19.77 -25.29 19.46
C LEU A 620 18.82 -24.32 18.76
N TYR A 621 19.05 -24.05 17.48
CA TYR A 621 18.16 -23.20 16.67
C TYR A 621 16.79 -23.83 16.53
N ASP A 622 16.74 -25.14 16.29
CA ASP A 622 15.49 -25.86 16.13
C ASP A 622 14.69 -25.87 17.43
N LYS A 623 15.37 -26.00 18.58
CA LYS A 623 14.74 -25.94 19.90
C LYS A 623 13.99 -24.61 20.12
N TYR A 624 14.62 -23.48 19.82
CA TYR A 624 14.08 -22.17 20.18
C TYR A 624 13.34 -21.44 19.05
N PHE A 625 13.63 -21.75 17.77
CA PHE A 625 13.16 -20.95 16.64
C PHE A 625 12.45 -21.74 15.53
N LYS A 626 12.46 -23.08 15.52
CA LYS A 626 11.82 -23.88 14.46
C LYS A 626 10.33 -23.61 14.29
N LYS A 627 9.65 -23.30 15.39
CA LYS A 627 8.22 -22.98 15.42
C LYS A 627 7.87 -21.65 14.74
N LEU A 628 8.84 -20.74 14.60
CA LEU A 628 8.62 -19.49 13.91
C LEU A 628 8.34 -19.79 12.43
N THR A 629 7.49 -18.99 11.80
CA THR A 629 7.26 -19.08 10.35
C THR A 629 7.19 -17.67 9.77
N GLY A 630 7.17 -17.52 8.45
CA GLY A 630 7.02 -16.22 7.79
C GLY A 630 8.20 -15.26 7.93
N ILE A 631 9.30 -15.69 8.55
CA ILE A 631 10.52 -14.90 8.74
C ILE A 631 11.72 -15.56 8.09
N VAL A 632 12.78 -14.79 7.84
CA VAL A 632 14.10 -15.30 7.45
C VAL A 632 15.17 -14.61 8.28
N MET A 633 15.99 -15.40 8.97
CA MET A 633 17.01 -14.86 9.83
C MET A 633 18.33 -14.74 9.08
N VAL A 634 18.90 -13.53 9.00
CA VAL A 634 20.24 -13.30 8.45
C VAL A 634 21.29 -13.17 9.56
N PRO A 635 22.56 -13.53 9.29
CA PRO A 635 23.61 -13.47 10.30
C PRO A 635 23.80 -12.05 10.83
N ARG A 636 24.08 -11.94 12.14
CA ARG A 636 24.28 -10.67 12.84
C ARG A 636 25.28 -9.73 12.16
N GLY A 637 26.40 -10.25 11.67
CA GLY A 637 27.48 -9.47 11.03
C GLY A 637 27.42 -9.43 9.51
N SER A 638 26.33 -9.91 8.90
CA SER A 638 26.19 -9.89 7.45
C SER A 638 25.90 -8.47 6.96
N SER A 639 26.59 -8.05 5.89
CA SER A 639 26.27 -6.86 5.11
C SER A 639 25.00 -6.99 4.28
N ALA A 640 24.35 -8.16 4.26
CA ALA A 640 23.13 -8.40 3.47
C ALA A 640 22.03 -7.33 3.68
N PRO A 641 21.70 -6.86 4.90
CA PRO A 641 20.70 -5.79 5.06
C PRO A 641 21.14 -4.47 4.42
N LEU A 642 22.43 -4.12 4.50
CA LEU A 642 22.97 -2.94 3.82
C LEU A 642 22.86 -3.09 2.29
N CYS A 643 23.16 -4.28 1.76
CA CYS A 643 22.93 -4.58 0.35
C CYS A 643 21.44 -4.44 -0.01
N LEU A 644 20.52 -4.93 0.81
CA LEU A 644 19.08 -4.87 0.56
C LEU A 644 18.47 -3.46 0.79
N GLY A 645 19.15 -2.42 0.30
CA GLY A 645 18.71 -1.03 0.39
C GLY A 645 18.72 -0.47 1.81
N GLY A 646 19.62 -0.96 2.68
CA GLY A 646 19.66 -0.56 4.09
C GLY A 646 18.46 -1.07 4.90
N ALA A 647 18.08 -2.34 4.70
CA ALA A 647 16.99 -2.97 5.42
C ALA A 647 17.18 -3.01 6.94
N ASP A 648 16.09 -2.80 7.66
CA ASP A 648 15.95 -2.96 9.09
C ASP A 648 15.19 -4.26 9.43
N PHE A 649 14.88 -4.45 10.71
CA PHE A 649 14.17 -5.63 11.19
C PHE A 649 12.83 -5.27 11.85
N ASP A 650 12.27 -4.10 11.51
CA ASP A 650 11.04 -3.57 12.13
C ASP A 650 9.75 -3.92 11.37
N GLY A 651 9.89 -4.68 10.28
CA GLY A 651 8.82 -5.14 9.41
C GLY A 651 9.23 -5.31 7.94
N ASP A 652 10.51 -5.12 7.59
CA ASP A 652 10.96 -5.23 6.21
C ASP A 652 10.72 -6.63 5.61
N LEU A 653 10.13 -6.67 4.42
CA LEU A 653 9.92 -7.90 3.66
C LEU A 653 11.02 -8.09 2.61
N VAL A 654 11.51 -9.32 2.52
CA VAL A 654 12.48 -9.74 1.51
C VAL A 654 11.93 -10.91 0.70
N ASN A 655 12.26 -10.91 -0.58
CA ASN A 655 11.96 -11.99 -1.49
C ASN A 655 13.11 -13.00 -1.48
N VAL A 656 12.87 -14.20 -0.94
CA VAL A 656 13.81 -15.31 -0.87
C VAL A 656 13.53 -16.26 -2.04
N VAL A 657 14.34 -16.16 -3.09
CA VAL A 657 14.18 -16.90 -4.34
C VAL A 657 15.09 -18.12 -4.37
N ALA A 658 14.50 -19.27 -4.66
CA ALA A 658 15.18 -20.56 -4.69
C ALA A 658 15.37 -21.12 -6.10
N ASN A 659 14.74 -20.50 -7.10
CA ASN A 659 14.98 -20.80 -8.50
C ASN A 659 16.47 -20.61 -8.85
N GLN A 660 17.13 -21.70 -9.26
CA GLN A 660 18.58 -21.69 -9.47
C GLN A 660 19.02 -20.86 -10.70
N ASP A 661 18.16 -20.69 -11.71
CA ASP A 661 18.48 -19.78 -12.84
C ASP A 661 18.59 -18.32 -12.37
N VAL A 662 17.80 -17.92 -11.37
CA VAL A 662 17.89 -16.60 -10.75
C VAL A 662 19.14 -16.48 -9.88
N VAL A 663 19.43 -17.51 -9.08
CA VAL A 663 20.61 -17.54 -8.22
C VAL A 663 21.89 -17.45 -9.04
N GLU A 664 21.99 -18.20 -10.13
CA GLU A 664 23.11 -18.14 -11.08
C GLU A 664 23.24 -16.77 -11.74
N ALA A 665 22.12 -16.12 -12.10
CA ALA A 665 22.12 -14.77 -12.68
C ALA A 665 22.56 -13.68 -11.68
N VAL A 666 22.28 -13.85 -10.39
CA VAL A 666 22.84 -12.99 -9.34
C VAL A 666 24.33 -13.27 -9.15
N ALA A 667 24.70 -14.55 -9.09
CA ALA A 667 26.09 -14.96 -8.90
C ALA A 667 26.99 -14.43 -10.02
N SER A 668 26.58 -14.58 -11.29
CA SER A 668 27.34 -14.10 -12.45
C SER A 668 27.43 -12.57 -12.51
N GLY A 669 26.40 -11.85 -12.04
CA GLY A 669 26.34 -10.40 -12.13
C GLY A 669 27.03 -9.64 -10.99
N ALA A 670 27.16 -10.25 -9.81
CA ALA A 670 27.61 -9.55 -8.59
C ALA A 670 28.65 -10.30 -7.75
N TYR A 671 29.03 -11.52 -8.13
CA TYR A 671 29.95 -12.38 -7.39
C TYR A 671 31.00 -13.04 -8.30
N GLU A 672 32.09 -13.50 -7.71
CA GLU A 672 33.10 -14.35 -8.32
C GLU A 672 33.12 -15.71 -7.60
N ALA A 673 33.25 -16.80 -8.35
CA ALA A 673 33.44 -18.11 -7.76
C ALA A 673 34.85 -18.19 -7.15
N GLY A 674 34.93 -18.62 -5.90
CA GLY A 674 36.17 -18.83 -5.19
C GLY A 674 36.14 -20.10 -4.37
N ASN A 675 37.28 -20.46 -3.79
CA ASN A 675 37.40 -21.57 -2.86
C ASN A 675 38.15 -21.11 -1.62
N TYR A 676 37.76 -21.60 -0.44
CA TYR A 676 38.59 -21.52 0.76
C TYR A 676 38.95 -22.92 1.23
N LEU A 677 40.12 -23.05 1.83
CA LEU A 677 40.52 -24.31 2.46
C LEU A 677 39.80 -24.44 3.81
N GLY A 678 39.04 -25.53 3.98
CA GLY A 678 38.42 -25.86 5.26
C GLY A 678 39.50 -26.09 6.32
N TYR A 679 39.56 -25.23 7.34
CA TYR A 679 40.63 -25.22 8.36
C TYR A 679 40.83 -26.56 9.09
N ARG A 680 39.84 -27.45 9.10
CA ARG A 680 39.91 -28.77 9.76
C ARG A 680 39.70 -29.96 8.83
N THR A 681 38.99 -29.78 7.72
CA THR A 681 38.72 -30.87 6.75
C THR A 681 39.77 -30.95 5.65
N ASN A 682 40.58 -29.89 5.48
CA ASN A 682 41.53 -29.73 4.38
C ASN A 682 40.88 -29.87 2.99
N ARG A 683 39.55 -29.76 2.91
CA ARG A 683 38.78 -29.77 1.66
C ARG A 683 38.65 -28.35 1.13
N LEU A 684 38.70 -28.19 -0.19
CA LEU A 684 38.34 -26.93 -0.84
C LEU A 684 36.82 -26.76 -0.79
N VAL A 685 36.36 -25.68 -0.17
CA VAL A 685 34.94 -25.35 -0.07
C VAL A 685 34.62 -24.24 -1.07
N PRO A 686 33.73 -24.48 -2.05
CA PRO A 686 33.33 -23.46 -2.99
C PRO A 686 32.46 -22.40 -2.32
N TYR A 687 32.74 -21.14 -2.64
CA TYR A 687 31.96 -20.00 -2.16
C TYR A 687 31.90 -18.89 -3.20
N PHE A 688 30.84 -18.09 -3.12
CA PHE A 688 30.73 -16.87 -3.93
C PHE A 688 31.25 -15.67 -3.14
N LYS A 689 32.27 -15.01 -3.69
CA LYS A 689 32.80 -13.78 -3.14
C LYS A 689 32.20 -12.59 -3.86
N ARG A 690 31.66 -11.65 -3.12
CA ARG A 690 31.06 -10.44 -3.69
C ARG A 690 32.12 -9.59 -4.41
N THR A 691 31.82 -9.16 -5.63
CA THR A 691 32.70 -8.31 -6.44
C THR A 691 32.28 -6.84 -6.41
N LEU A 692 30.96 -6.59 -6.39
CA LEU A 692 30.39 -5.24 -6.34
C LEU A 692 30.45 -4.64 -4.93
N PRO A 693 30.65 -3.32 -4.79
CA PRO A 693 30.62 -2.67 -3.49
C PRO A 693 29.24 -2.77 -2.83
N VAL A 694 29.22 -2.82 -1.51
CA VAL A 694 28.03 -2.57 -0.69
C VAL A 694 27.78 -1.08 -0.67
N ILE A 695 26.54 -0.66 -0.87
CA ILE A 695 26.19 0.76 -0.88
C ILE A 695 25.85 1.18 0.55
N LYS A 696 26.51 2.22 1.07
CA LYS A 696 26.15 2.88 2.33
C LYS A 696 25.61 4.26 2.03
N ILE A 697 24.34 4.47 2.39
CA ILE A 697 23.69 5.77 2.32
C ILE A 697 24.27 6.65 3.43
N PRO A 698 24.80 7.84 3.14
CA PRO A 698 25.29 8.75 4.17
C PRO A 698 24.12 9.38 4.93
N THR A 699 24.32 9.70 6.20
CA THR A 699 23.28 10.26 7.07
C THR A 699 23.45 11.77 7.22
N SER A 700 22.42 12.55 6.91
CA SER A 700 22.30 13.97 7.29
C SER A 700 21.45 14.11 8.56
N LYS A 701 21.98 14.79 9.56
CA LYS A 701 21.26 15.06 10.81
C LYS A 701 20.33 16.26 10.63
N GLY A 702 19.06 16.11 10.99
CA GLY A 702 18.14 17.24 11.10
C GLY A 702 18.45 18.10 12.33
N ASN A 703 18.14 19.39 12.26
CA ASN A 703 18.31 20.31 13.38
C ASN A 703 17.21 20.09 14.43
N PRO A 704 17.55 20.06 15.73
CA PRO A 704 16.56 20.05 16.79
C PRO A 704 15.74 21.35 16.80
N VAL A 705 14.43 21.23 16.93
CA VAL A 705 13.47 22.36 16.99
C VAL A 705 12.44 22.11 18.07
N THR A 706 11.71 23.16 18.44
CA THR A 706 10.48 23.06 19.26
C THR A 706 9.29 22.82 18.34
N ILE A 707 8.42 21.89 18.70
CA ILE A 707 7.21 21.58 17.91
C ILE A 707 6.24 22.77 17.96
N GLN A 708 5.81 23.21 16.77
CA GLN A 708 4.76 24.22 16.62
C GLN A 708 3.39 23.64 16.97
N LYS A 709 2.44 24.50 17.36
CA LYS A 709 1.07 24.08 17.69
C LYS A 709 0.44 23.28 16.55
N HIS A 710 0.47 23.81 15.33
CA HIS A 710 -0.05 23.13 14.13
C HIS A 710 1.08 22.62 13.24
N VAL A 711 0.75 21.65 12.37
CA VAL A 711 1.71 21.05 11.45
C VAL A 711 2.23 22.08 10.45
N PRO A 712 3.54 22.32 10.38
CA PRO A 712 4.08 23.34 9.49
C PRO A 712 4.00 22.90 8.03
N PHE A 713 3.64 23.84 7.15
CA PHE A 713 3.56 23.59 5.70
C PHE A 713 4.86 23.03 5.11
N PHE A 714 6.03 23.48 5.59
CA PHE A 714 7.32 23.02 5.08
C PHE A 714 7.54 21.52 5.35
N HIS A 715 7.05 20.99 6.49
CA HIS A 715 7.07 19.55 6.75
C HIS A 715 6.26 18.78 5.70
N ILE A 716 5.07 19.26 5.36
CA ILE A 716 4.21 18.65 4.33
C ILE A 716 4.89 18.74 2.96
N GLN A 717 5.35 19.94 2.59
CA GLN A 717 6.03 20.22 1.32
C GLN A 717 7.17 19.23 1.09
N ASN A 718 8.10 19.10 2.04
CA ASN A 718 9.26 18.21 1.92
C ASN A 718 8.86 16.74 1.81
N THR A 719 7.83 16.29 2.54
CA THR A 719 7.39 14.89 2.46
C THR A 719 6.67 14.56 1.14
N PHE A 720 5.91 15.51 0.58
CA PHE A 720 5.09 15.29 -0.61
C PHE A 720 5.86 15.55 -1.91
N SER A 721 6.95 16.33 -1.88
CA SER A 721 7.78 16.63 -3.05
C SER A 721 8.83 15.55 -3.38
N ASN A 722 8.70 14.35 -2.81
CA ASN A 722 9.68 13.28 -3.04
C ASN A 722 9.70 12.83 -4.52
N ARG A 723 10.91 12.51 -5.01
CA ARG A 723 11.17 12.14 -6.40
C ARG A 723 11.58 10.67 -6.59
N ILE A 724 11.27 9.81 -5.63
CA ILE A 724 11.64 8.38 -5.63
C ILE A 724 11.20 7.67 -6.93
N GLY A 725 9.98 7.94 -7.41
CA GLY A 725 9.48 7.38 -8.67
C GLY A 725 10.32 7.79 -9.90
N GLN A 726 10.76 9.06 -9.95
CA GLN A 726 11.61 9.55 -11.05
C GLN A 726 12.99 8.89 -11.01
N ILE A 727 13.58 8.71 -9.83
CA ILE A 727 14.87 8.03 -9.66
C ILE A 727 14.74 6.55 -10.06
N SER A 728 13.63 5.89 -9.71
CA SER A 728 13.35 4.50 -10.12
C SER A 728 13.26 4.37 -11.63
N ASP A 729 12.53 5.26 -12.31
CA ASP A 729 12.43 5.25 -13.77
C ASP A 729 13.78 5.50 -14.45
N ALA A 730 14.57 6.43 -13.89
CA ALA A 730 15.93 6.68 -14.35
C ALA A 730 16.83 5.45 -14.17
N ALA A 731 16.74 4.75 -13.04
CA ALA A 731 17.50 3.52 -12.80
C ALA A 731 17.18 2.42 -13.83
N ILE A 732 15.94 2.32 -14.29
CA ILE A 732 15.57 1.39 -15.38
C ILE A 732 16.21 1.80 -16.70
N ALA A 733 16.14 3.09 -17.06
CA ALA A 733 16.73 3.61 -18.28
C ALA A 733 18.26 3.47 -18.30
N ILE A 734 18.93 3.85 -17.21
CA ILE A 734 20.39 3.70 -17.02
C ILE A 734 20.76 2.21 -17.10
N GLY A 735 19.98 1.34 -16.46
CA GLY A 735 20.21 -0.11 -16.48
C GLY A 735 20.10 -0.74 -17.86
N GLN A 736 19.34 -0.16 -18.81
CA GLN A 736 19.34 -0.64 -20.19
C GLN A 736 20.73 -0.58 -20.83
N ILE A 737 21.52 0.42 -20.45
CA ILE A 737 22.88 0.62 -20.98
C ILE A 737 23.90 -0.08 -20.08
N GLU A 738 23.84 0.16 -18.77
CA GLU A 738 24.82 -0.37 -17.80
C GLU A 738 24.79 -1.91 -17.70
N TYR A 739 23.63 -2.53 -17.93
CA TYR A 739 23.42 -3.96 -17.79
C TYR A 739 23.09 -4.65 -19.12
N GLU A 740 23.48 -4.05 -20.25
CA GLU A 740 23.23 -4.60 -21.58
C GLU A 740 23.70 -6.07 -21.69
N ARG A 741 22.85 -6.93 -22.26
CA ARG A 741 23.02 -8.41 -22.25
C ARG A 741 24.31 -8.90 -22.90
N ASN A 742 24.86 -8.15 -23.86
CA ASN A 742 26.06 -8.52 -24.62
C ASN A 742 27.33 -7.83 -24.11
N GLN A 743 27.22 -6.98 -23.09
CA GLN A 743 28.35 -6.24 -22.56
C GLN A 743 29.14 -7.07 -21.55
N LYS A 744 30.47 -7.01 -21.64
CA LYS A 744 31.35 -7.62 -20.64
C LYS A 744 31.21 -6.86 -19.32
N LEU A 745 31.13 -7.60 -18.21
CA LEU A 745 31.13 -7.01 -16.88
C LEU A 745 32.42 -6.20 -16.65
N PRO A 746 32.31 -4.98 -16.10
CA PRO A 746 33.48 -4.16 -15.82
C PRO A 746 34.36 -4.81 -14.76
N SER A 747 35.67 -4.60 -14.87
CA SER A 747 36.60 -5.01 -13.80
C SER A 747 36.33 -4.23 -12.51
N LYS A 748 36.86 -4.70 -11.38
CA LYS A 748 36.68 -4.02 -10.08
C LYS A 748 37.23 -2.59 -10.10
N ASP A 749 38.34 -2.35 -10.79
CA ASP A 749 38.95 -1.03 -10.91
C ASP A 749 38.16 -0.12 -11.85
N GLU A 750 37.63 -0.67 -12.96
CA GLU A 750 36.73 0.06 -13.87
C GLU A 750 35.44 0.47 -13.17
N SER A 751 34.81 -0.43 -12.41
CA SER A 751 33.59 -0.13 -11.64
C SER A 751 33.82 1.01 -10.64
N GLY A 752 34.97 1.02 -9.98
CA GLY A 752 35.36 2.10 -9.07
C GLY A 752 35.52 3.45 -9.78
N LEU A 753 36.13 3.47 -10.98
CA LEU A 753 36.30 4.68 -11.79
C LEU A 753 34.96 5.22 -12.31
N VAL A 754 34.09 4.33 -12.78
CA VAL A 754 32.73 4.68 -13.27
C VAL A 754 31.88 5.23 -12.12
N PHE A 755 31.98 4.68 -10.92
CA PHE A 755 31.26 5.20 -9.76
C PHE A 755 31.69 6.65 -9.41
N THR A 756 32.96 7.00 -9.57
CA THR A 756 33.47 8.36 -9.32
C THR A 756 33.30 9.34 -10.47
N SER A 757 32.90 8.88 -11.67
CA SER A 757 32.74 9.77 -12.83
C SER A 757 31.46 10.62 -12.76
N ASN A 758 31.28 11.54 -13.71
CA ASN A 758 30.03 12.29 -13.86
C ASN A 758 28.92 11.51 -14.60
N SER A 759 29.17 10.24 -14.95
CA SER A 759 28.20 9.39 -15.65
C SER A 759 27.10 8.90 -14.70
N PRO A 760 25.85 8.80 -15.15
CA PRO A 760 24.78 8.18 -14.37
C PRO A 760 25.06 6.68 -14.18
N THR A 761 24.77 6.14 -13.00
CA THR A 761 24.83 4.68 -12.72
C THR A 761 23.69 4.27 -11.82
N CYS A 762 23.24 3.02 -11.93
CA CYS A 762 22.21 2.45 -11.05
C CYS A 762 22.63 2.50 -9.58
N ALA A 763 23.91 2.33 -9.26
CA ALA A 763 24.42 2.44 -7.89
C ALA A 763 24.25 3.86 -7.31
N LYS A 764 24.39 4.90 -8.14
CA LYS A 764 24.09 6.29 -7.74
C LYS A 764 22.61 6.47 -7.49
N CYS A 765 21.74 5.88 -8.31
CA CYS A 765 20.29 5.89 -8.07
C CYS A 765 19.92 5.28 -6.71
N THR A 766 20.57 4.19 -6.28
CA THR A 766 20.37 3.63 -4.93
C THR A 766 20.71 4.63 -3.82
N ILE A 767 21.86 5.31 -3.91
CA ILE A 767 22.27 6.33 -2.91
C ILE A 767 21.30 7.50 -2.89
N LEU A 768 20.97 8.04 -4.06
CA LEU A 768 20.07 9.19 -4.19
C LEU A 768 18.66 8.85 -3.71
N THR A 769 18.16 7.64 -3.99
CA THR A 769 16.88 7.17 -3.45
C THR A 769 16.90 7.10 -1.92
N GLY A 770 17.98 6.58 -1.34
CA GLY A 770 18.16 6.57 0.12
C GLY A 770 18.15 7.97 0.73
N LEU A 771 18.84 8.91 0.10
CA LEU A 771 18.86 10.33 0.52
C LEU A 771 17.50 11.02 0.33
N GLU A 772 16.77 10.68 -0.73
CA GLU A 772 15.42 11.18 -1.00
C GLU A 772 14.41 10.67 0.03
N ILE A 773 14.55 9.43 0.50
CA ILE A 773 13.77 8.88 1.62
C ILE A 773 14.14 9.61 2.92
N ASP A 774 15.42 9.85 3.16
CA ASP A 774 15.91 10.59 4.32
C ASP A 774 15.57 12.09 4.27
N ALA A 775 15.23 12.66 3.10
CA ALA A 775 14.76 14.03 2.96
C ALA A 775 13.48 14.30 3.77
N ALA A 776 12.64 13.27 3.95
CA ALA A 776 11.51 13.34 4.86
C ALA A 776 11.93 13.65 6.31
N LYS A 777 13.17 13.33 6.70
CA LYS A 777 13.73 13.53 8.05
C LYS A 777 14.41 14.89 8.23
N ASN A 778 15.05 15.44 7.22
CA ASN A 778 15.89 16.64 7.36
C ASN A 778 15.43 17.82 6.47
N GLY A 779 14.48 17.60 5.55
CA GLY A 779 13.98 18.61 4.61
C GLY A 779 14.92 18.90 3.43
N LEU A 780 16.01 18.16 3.28
CA LEU A 780 17.04 18.39 2.28
C LEU A 780 17.01 17.25 1.24
N HIS A 781 16.46 17.57 0.06
CA HIS A 781 16.44 16.64 -1.06
C HIS A 781 17.82 16.60 -1.75
N PRO A 782 18.30 15.42 -2.19
CA PRO A 782 19.47 15.34 -3.06
C PRO A 782 19.28 16.06 -4.38
N ASP A 783 20.38 16.60 -4.89
CA ASP A 783 20.49 16.99 -6.30
C ASP A 783 20.44 15.73 -7.18
N LEU A 784 19.49 15.71 -8.11
CA LEU A 784 19.21 14.57 -8.98
C LEU A 784 19.72 14.77 -10.41
N ASP A 785 20.36 15.91 -10.71
CA ASP A 785 20.82 16.24 -12.06
C ASP A 785 21.73 15.14 -12.64
N ILE A 786 22.55 14.49 -11.82
CA ILE A 786 23.43 13.41 -12.27
C ILE A 786 22.67 12.20 -12.87
N VAL A 787 21.42 11.96 -12.48
CA VAL A 787 20.59 10.84 -12.98
C VAL A 787 19.35 11.28 -13.76
N LEU A 788 18.99 12.56 -13.72
CA LEU A 788 17.82 13.12 -14.44
C LEU A 788 18.18 14.10 -15.57
N LYS A 789 19.47 14.35 -15.84
CA LYS A 789 19.94 15.24 -16.93
C LYS A 789 19.36 14.89 -18.31
N ALA A 790 19.21 15.91 -19.14
CA ALA A 790 18.92 15.78 -20.57
C ALA A 790 19.98 14.88 -21.25
N GLY A 791 19.54 13.79 -21.88
CA GLY A 791 20.40 12.81 -22.56
C GLY A 791 20.23 11.35 -22.14
N ILE A 792 19.46 11.07 -21.08
CA ILE A 792 19.03 9.70 -20.75
C ILE A 792 17.65 9.47 -21.37
N ASP A 793 17.59 8.68 -22.44
CA ASP A 793 16.33 8.34 -23.09
C ASP A 793 15.42 7.55 -22.14
N LYS A 794 14.13 7.88 -22.16
CA LYS A 794 13.12 7.13 -21.40
C LYS A 794 13.08 5.69 -21.92
N SER A 795 13.12 4.72 -21.02
CA SER A 795 12.98 3.30 -21.37
C SER A 795 11.66 3.05 -22.12
N ALA A 796 11.74 2.42 -23.29
CA ALA A 796 10.58 2.04 -24.09
C ALA A 796 9.62 1.13 -23.30
N TYR A 797 10.17 0.27 -22.44
CA TYR A 797 9.37 -0.58 -21.55
C TYR A 797 8.59 0.23 -20.50
N ILE A 798 9.19 1.26 -19.90
CA ILE A 798 8.50 2.12 -18.92
C ILE A 798 7.38 2.95 -19.58
N ILE A 799 7.61 3.43 -20.80
CA ILE A 799 6.55 4.09 -21.58
C ILE A 799 5.40 3.12 -21.83
N PHE A 800 5.72 1.91 -22.30
CA PHE A 800 4.73 0.85 -22.51
C PHE A 800 3.96 0.51 -21.23
N LEU A 801 4.66 0.36 -20.09
CA LEU A 801 4.05 0.04 -18.80
C LEU A 801 3.04 1.11 -18.38
N ARG A 802 3.42 2.38 -18.46
CA ARG A 802 2.54 3.52 -18.14
C ARG A 802 1.33 3.57 -19.07
N ASP A 803 1.49 3.26 -20.35
CA ASP A 803 0.37 3.25 -21.28
C ASP A 803 -0.54 2.03 -21.10
N ILE A 804 0.00 0.87 -20.69
CA ILE A 804 -0.80 -0.29 -20.27
C ILE A 804 -1.57 0.02 -18.99
N GLU A 805 -0.97 0.69 -18.01
CA GLU A 805 -1.65 1.14 -16.79
C GLU A 805 -2.79 2.11 -17.10
N LYS A 806 -2.56 3.11 -17.97
CA LYS A 806 -3.62 3.99 -18.46
C LYS A 806 -4.72 3.21 -19.18
N LEU A 807 -4.36 2.29 -20.07
CA LEU A 807 -5.31 1.46 -20.80
C LEU A 807 -6.15 0.61 -19.84
N ARG A 808 -5.55 0.03 -18.80
CA ARG A 808 -6.24 -0.75 -17.74
C ARG A 808 -7.14 0.12 -16.86
N GLY A 809 -6.78 1.38 -16.66
CA GLY A 809 -7.57 2.35 -15.91
C GLY A 809 -8.82 2.84 -16.63
N GLU A 810 -8.97 2.57 -17.93
CA GLU A 810 -10.20 2.89 -18.68
C GLU A 810 -11.31 1.88 -18.39
N GLU A 811 -12.52 2.34 -18.10
CA GLU A 811 -13.66 1.46 -17.80
C GLU A 811 -14.05 0.53 -18.98
N GLY A 812 -13.72 0.92 -20.21
CA GLY A 812 -13.91 0.09 -21.40
C GLY A 812 -12.93 -1.08 -21.49
N TYR A 813 -11.91 -1.14 -20.61
CA TYR A 813 -10.88 -2.15 -20.64
C TYR A 813 -11.46 -3.54 -20.37
N ASN A 814 -11.16 -4.46 -21.28
CA ASN A 814 -11.34 -5.87 -21.05
C ASN A 814 -10.22 -6.62 -21.77
N LEU A 815 -9.47 -7.43 -21.02
CA LEU A 815 -8.37 -8.21 -21.55
C LEU A 815 -8.79 -9.11 -22.73
N ASP A 816 -10.02 -9.64 -22.71
CA ASP A 816 -10.58 -10.45 -23.80
C ASP A 816 -10.65 -9.68 -25.14
N ASN A 817 -10.82 -8.36 -25.06
CA ASN A 817 -10.97 -7.46 -26.20
C ASN A 817 -9.65 -6.86 -26.67
N LEU A 818 -8.51 -7.25 -26.08
CA LEU A 818 -7.20 -6.71 -26.49
C LEU A 818 -6.82 -7.18 -27.89
N SER A 819 -6.35 -6.28 -28.73
CA SER A 819 -5.71 -6.56 -29.99
C SER A 819 -4.26 -6.07 -29.94
N MET A 820 -3.37 -6.83 -30.57
CA MET A 820 -1.97 -6.48 -30.69
C MET A 820 -1.58 -6.47 -32.16
N THR A 821 -0.93 -5.39 -32.60
CA THR A 821 -0.48 -5.22 -33.99
C THR A 821 0.96 -4.76 -34.01
N ARG A 822 1.75 -5.29 -34.94
CA ARG A 822 3.10 -4.79 -35.21
C ARG A 822 3.01 -3.75 -36.32
N LYS A 823 3.54 -2.55 -36.09
CA LYS A 823 3.50 -1.40 -37.01
C LYS A 823 4.89 -0.76 -37.11
N ASN A 824 5.20 -0.17 -38.26
CA ASN A 824 6.36 0.72 -38.39
C ASN A 824 5.89 2.16 -38.16
N ILE A 825 6.37 2.80 -37.10
CA ILE A 825 6.01 4.18 -36.74
C ILE A 825 7.30 5.00 -36.81
N VAL A 826 7.37 5.96 -37.74
CA VAL A 826 8.55 6.84 -37.93
C VAL A 826 9.85 6.02 -38.08
N GLY A 827 9.82 4.96 -38.89
CA GLY A 827 10.98 4.08 -39.12
C GLY A 827 11.31 3.08 -38.00
N LYS A 828 10.59 3.12 -36.87
CA LYS A 828 10.78 2.21 -35.73
C LYS A 828 9.77 1.07 -35.75
N ARG A 829 10.21 -0.16 -35.47
CA ARG A 829 9.33 -1.34 -35.33
C ARG A 829 8.64 -1.27 -33.97
N CYS A 830 7.32 -1.15 -33.96
CA CYS A 830 6.54 -0.99 -32.72
C CYS A 830 5.49 -2.09 -32.56
N LEU A 831 5.27 -2.51 -31.31
CA LEU A 831 4.16 -3.34 -30.88
C LEU A 831 3.08 -2.45 -30.26
N CYS A 832 1.89 -2.47 -30.83
CA CYS A 832 0.77 -1.64 -30.44
C CYS A 832 -0.33 -2.49 -29.81
N VAL A 833 -0.74 -2.14 -28.59
CA VAL A 833 -1.79 -2.81 -27.83
C VAL A 833 -2.98 -1.87 -27.67
N SER A 834 -4.17 -2.34 -28.04
CA SER A 834 -5.42 -1.58 -27.91
C SER A 834 -6.53 -2.50 -27.42
N ALA A 835 -7.52 -1.97 -26.71
CA ALA A 835 -8.74 -2.70 -26.38
C ALA A 835 -9.94 -2.07 -27.10
N LYS A 836 -10.92 -2.90 -27.49
CA LYS A 836 -12.19 -2.40 -28.03
C LYS A 836 -12.85 -1.45 -27.02
N ASN A 837 -13.33 -0.30 -27.48
CA ASN A 837 -13.96 0.76 -26.68
C ASN A 837 -13.02 1.54 -25.74
N CYS A 838 -11.70 1.40 -25.88
CA CYS A 838 -10.72 2.24 -25.19
C CYS A 838 -10.12 3.27 -26.14
N LYS A 839 -9.75 4.44 -25.62
CA LYS A 839 -9.08 5.51 -26.37
C LYS A 839 -7.56 5.37 -26.34
N THR A 840 -7.01 4.93 -25.22
CA THR A 840 -5.56 4.74 -25.06
C THR A 840 -5.09 3.56 -25.91
N GLN A 841 -3.94 3.74 -26.54
CA GLN A 841 -3.20 2.67 -27.20
C GLN A 841 -1.80 2.62 -26.60
N ALA A 842 -1.44 1.49 -26.02
CA ALA A 842 -0.09 1.29 -25.51
C ALA A 842 0.86 0.93 -26.65
N THR A 843 1.98 1.63 -26.73
CA THR A 843 2.96 1.43 -27.80
C THR A 843 4.32 1.10 -27.21
N PHE A 844 4.89 -0.02 -27.63
CA PHE A 844 6.24 -0.44 -27.28
C PHE A 844 7.13 -0.41 -28.52
N GLU A 845 8.23 0.33 -28.46
CA GLU A 845 9.29 0.27 -29.48
C GLU A 845 10.10 -1.02 -29.28
N ILE A 846 10.15 -1.86 -30.30
CA ILE A 846 10.90 -3.13 -30.26
C ILE A 846 12.39 -2.80 -30.39
N GLN A 847 13.13 -3.06 -29.32
CA GLN A 847 14.56 -2.84 -29.23
C GLN A 847 15.30 -4.19 -29.28
N ASP A 848 16.36 -4.28 -30.09
CA ASP A 848 17.19 -5.50 -30.18
C ASP A 848 18.28 -5.54 -29.08
N GLY A 849 18.43 -4.46 -28.28
CA GLY A 849 19.39 -4.31 -27.18
C GLY A 849 18.74 -4.08 -25.81
N GLY A 850 19.57 -3.77 -24.82
CA GLY A 850 19.13 -3.52 -23.44
C GLY A 850 18.96 -4.79 -22.59
N THR A 851 18.26 -4.70 -21.46
CA THR A 851 18.06 -5.82 -20.52
C THR A 851 16.83 -6.65 -20.90
N TYR A 852 16.64 -7.81 -20.26
CA TYR A 852 15.56 -8.75 -20.62
C TYR A 852 14.14 -8.24 -20.42
N ILE A 853 13.94 -7.08 -19.77
CA ILE A 853 12.61 -6.48 -19.66
C ILE A 853 12.02 -6.11 -21.04
N ASN A 854 12.87 -5.82 -22.03
CA ASN A 854 12.44 -5.50 -23.40
C ASN A 854 11.83 -6.71 -24.15
N GLU A 855 12.03 -7.95 -23.67
CA GLU A 855 11.37 -9.14 -24.23
C GLU A 855 9.95 -9.34 -23.69
N LEU A 856 9.62 -8.79 -22.51
CA LEU A 856 8.36 -9.06 -21.83
C LEU A 856 7.13 -8.70 -22.69
N PRO A 857 7.08 -7.54 -23.40
CA PRO A 857 5.96 -7.23 -24.29
C PRO A 857 5.80 -8.24 -25.44
N LEU A 858 6.91 -8.83 -25.92
CA LEU A 858 6.89 -9.83 -26.99
C LEU A 858 6.32 -11.17 -26.49
N TYR A 859 6.70 -11.59 -25.28
CA TYR A 859 6.11 -12.77 -24.64
C TYR A 859 4.65 -12.56 -24.24
N PHE A 860 4.28 -11.35 -23.86
CA PHE A 860 2.89 -10.99 -23.64
C PHE A 860 2.05 -11.15 -24.92
N GLU A 861 2.59 -10.79 -26.09
CA GLU A 861 1.95 -11.04 -27.40
C GLU A 861 1.70 -12.54 -27.63
N GLU A 862 2.70 -13.38 -27.37
CA GLU A 862 2.58 -14.83 -27.52
C GLU A 862 1.57 -15.43 -26.54
N GLY A 863 1.66 -15.05 -25.26
CA GLY A 863 0.73 -15.49 -24.21
C GLY A 863 -0.71 -15.12 -24.52
N LEU A 864 -0.96 -13.90 -25.00
CA LEU A 864 -2.30 -13.45 -25.42
C LEU A 864 -2.83 -14.26 -26.61
N LYS A 865 -1.98 -14.57 -27.60
CA LYS A 865 -2.36 -15.44 -28.74
C LYS A 865 -2.78 -16.82 -28.27
N GLN A 866 -2.04 -17.41 -27.33
CA GLN A 866 -2.36 -18.73 -26.77
C GLN A 866 -3.64 -18.71 -25.94
N TYR A 867 -3.81 -17.70 -25.08
CA TYR A 867 -5.02 -17.48 -24.29
C TYR A 867 -6.29 -17.42 -25.13
N LYS A 868 -6.23 -16.79 -26.31
CA LYS A 868 -7.37 -16.67 -27.22
C LYS A 868 -7.71 -17.94 -28.00
N LYS A 869 -6.87 -18.98 -27.98
CA LYS A 869 -7.19 -20.25 -28.67
C LYS A 869 -8.36 -20.94 -27.96
N LYS A 870 -9.51 -21.04 -28.65
CA LYS A 870 -10.69 -21.73 -28.12
C LYS A 870 -10.39 -23.22 -27.95
N LYS A 871 -10.44 -23.73 -26.71
CA LYS A 871 -10.60 -25.16 -26.44
C LYS A 871 -12.09 -25.43 -26.22
N GLU A 872 -12.69 -26.27 -27.07
CA GLU A 872 -14.03 -26.77 -26.82
C GLU A 872 -14.01 -27.65 -25.57
N THR A 873 -14.87 -27.33 -24.60
CA THR A 873 -15.05 -28.14 -23.40
C THR A 873 -16.51 -28.54 -23.34
N LYS A 874 -16.79 -29.85 -23.32
CA LYS A 874 -18.15 -30.35 -23.09
C LYS A 874 -18.59 -29.89 -21.71
N ARG A 875 -19.76 -29.25 -21.62
CA ARG A 875 -20.36 -28.87 -20.34
C ARG A 875 -20.83 -30.13 -19.63
N VAL A 876 -20.26 -30.40 -18.46
CA VAL A 876 -20.70 -31.48 -17.57
C VAL A 876 -21.59 -30.86 -16.49
N GLN A 877 -22.63 -31.58 -16.07
CA GLN A 877 -23.50 -31.17 -14.97
C GLN A 877 -23.08 -31.91 -13.69
N PHE A 878 -22.58 -31.14 -12.73
CA PHE A 878 -22.26 -31.54 -11.36
C PHE A 878 -23.47 -31.13 -10.50
N PHE A 879 -23.90 -31.92 -9.50
CA PHE A 879 -25.15 -31.68 -8.73
C PHE A 879 -26.47 -31.85 -9.54
N LYS A 880 -27.05 -33.05 -9.46
CA LYS A 880 -28.35 -33.40 -10.07
C LYS A 880 -29.32 -33.93 -9.01
N TYR A 881 -30.61 -33.75 -9.25
CA TYR A 881 -31.64 -34.41 -8.46
C TYR A 881 -31.56 -35.95 -8.59
N SER A 882 -32.01 -36.66 -7.56
CA SER A 882 -32.21 -38.11 -7.61
C SER A 882 -33.32 -38.48 -8.60
N LYS A 883 -33.26 -39.69 -9.18
CA LYS A 883 -34.30 -40.19 -10.12
C LYS A 883 -35.69 -40.35 -9.48
N LYS A 884 -35.79 -40.36 -8.14
CA LYS A 884 -37.04 -40.38 -7.37
C LYS A 884 -37.02 -39.20 -6.41
N ILE A 885 -37.99 -38.29 -6.55
CA ILE A 885 -38.25 -37.13 -5.68
C ILE A 885 -39.74 -37.24 -5.30
N SER A 886 -40.08 -37.07 -4.02
CA SER A 886 -41.49 -37.10 -3.58
C SER A 886 -42.24 -35.89 -4.12
N ASP A 887 -43.57 -35.95 -4.22
CA ASP A 887 -44.36 -34.80 -4.70
C ASP A 887 -44.30 -33.62 -3.71
N THR A 888 -44.20 -33.90 -2.40
CA THR A 888 -43.95 -32.90 -1.35
C THR A 888 -42.59 -32.21 -1.53
N ASP A 889 -41.53 -32.96 -1.83
CA ASP A 889 -40.21 -32.39 -2.09
C ASP A 889 -40.21 -31.51 -3.36
N LYS A 890 -40.98 -31.85 -4.40
CA LYS A 890 -41.08 -31.02 -5.61
C LYS A 890 -41.71 -29.66 -5.31
N GLU A 891 -42.76 -29.63 -4.50
CA GLU A 891 -43.39 -28.37 -4.09
C GLU A 891 -42.43 -27.52 -3.24
N ASN A 892 -41.73 -28.15 -2.30
CA ASN A 892 -40.74 -27.48 -1.46
C ASN A 892 -39.53 -26.98 -2.26
N ILE A 893 -39.08 -27.72 -3.29
CA ILE A 893 -38.04 -27.29 -4.24
C ILE A 893 -38.47 -26.04 -4.97
N GLU A 894 -39.68 -26.00 -5.55
CA GLU A 894 -40.16 -24.83 -6.29
C GLU A 894 -40.34 -23.61 -5.38
N ARG A 895 -40.83 -23.79 -4.14
CA ARG A 895 -40.92 -22.71 -3.15
C ARG A 895 -39.55 -22.14 -2.79
N PHE A 896 -38.57 -23.01 -2.53
CA PHE A 896 -37.19 -22.61 -2.23
C PHE A 896 -36.53 -21.91 -3.42
N LYS A 897 -36.70 -22.47 -4.63
CA LYS A 897 -36.21 -21.93 -5.89
C LYS A 897 -36.70 -20.51 -6.14
N LEU A 898 -38.00 -20.27 -5.94
CA LEU A 898 -38.64 -18.97 -6.13
C LEU A 898 -38.10 -17.92 -5.15
N ARG A 899 -37.94 -18.27 -3.86
CA ARG A 899 -37.32 -17.38 -2.86
C ARG A 899 -35.89 -17.00 -3.24
N CYS A 900 -35.05 -17.98 -3.57
CA CYS A 900 -33.66 -17.74 -3.96
C CYS A 900 -33.55 -16.91 -5.26
N GLN A 901 -34.39 -17.20 -6.25
CA GLN A 901 -34.40 -16.47 -7.52
C GLN A 901 -34.85 -15.02 -7.35
N GLY A 902 -35.76 -14.73 -6.40
CA GLY A 902 -36.11 -13.35 -6.02
C GLY A 902 -34.90 -12.53 -5.57
N ILE A 903 -34.02 -13.11 -4.74
CA ILE A 903 -32.79 -12.43 -4.28
C ILE A 903 -31.81 -12.20 -5.44
N LEU A 904 -31.55 -13.23 -6.24
CA LEU A 904 -30.61 -13.16 -7.37
C LEU A 904 -31.07 -12.16 -8.45
N ASN A 905 -32.37 -12.13 -8.75
CA ASN A 905 -32.95 -11.16 -9.68
C ASN A 905 -32.83 -9.73 -9.16
N SER A 906 -32.98 -9.53 -7.85
CA SER A 906 -32.76 -8.21 -7.21
C SER A 906 -31.31 -7.78 -7.38
N TYR A 907 -30.37 -8.66 -7.04
CA TYR A 907 -28.94 -8.41 -7.23
C TYR A 907 -28.62 -8.02 -8.68
N ALA A 908 -29.10 -8.78 -9.67
CA ALA A 908 -28.87 -8.48 -11.08
C ALA A 908 -29.53 -7.16 -11.52
N PHE A 909 -30.71 -6.82 -11.03
CA PHE A 909 -31.33 -5.53 -11.32
C PHE A 909 -30.45 -4.38 -10.82
N TYR A 910 -30.05 -4.40 -9.55
CA TYR A 910 -29.25 -3.33 -8.96
C TYR A 910 -27.85 -3.25 -9.58
N VAL A 911 -27.16 -4.37 -9.80
CA VAL A 911 -25.79 -4.38 -10.35
C VAL A 911 -25.77 -4.12 -11.86
N ASN A 912 -26.57 -4.86 -12.64
CA ASN A 912 -26.44 -4.88 -14.11
C ASN A 912 -27.29 -3.81 -14.80
N LYS A 913 -28.38 -3.34 -14.17
CA LYS A 913 -29.23 -2.26 -14.71
C LYS A 913 -29.03 -0.94 -13.98
N PHE A 914 -29.34 -0.88 -12.69
CA PHE A 914 -29.43 0.41 -11.97
C PHE A 914 -28.05 1.04 -11.77
N LEU A 915 -27.10 0.32 -11.18
CA LEU A 915 -25.74 0.81 -10.97
C LEU A 915 -25.06 1.21 -12.28
N ARG A 916 -25.37 0.52 -13.39
CA ARG A 916 -24.88 0.90 -14.73
C ARG A 916 -25.42 2.26 -15.19
N VAL A 917 -26.70 2.54 -14.96
CA VAL A 917 -27.29 3.86 -15.25
C VAL A 917 -26.63 4.93 -14.39
N LEU A 918 -26.47 4.69 -13.09
CA LEU A 918 -25.82 5.62 -12.16
C LEU A 918 -24.35 5.88 -12.56
N LYS A 919 -23.62 4.85 -12.97
CA LYS A 919 -22.24 4.99 -13.49
C LYS A 919 -22.20 5.84 -14.75
N ASN A 920 -23.16 5.68 -15.66
CA ASN A 920 -23.21 6.49 -16.88
C ASN A 920 -23.54 7.96 -16.58
N GLU A 921 -24.52 8.22 -15.72
CA GLU A 921 -24.83 9.59 -15.25
C GLU A 921 -23.64 10.22 -14.51
N LYS A 922 -22.86 9.40 -13.80
CA LYS A 922 -21.63 9.85 -13.16
C LYS A 922 -20.54 10.31 -14.13
N LYS A 923 -20.55 9.81 -15.38
CA LYS A 923 -19.59 10.18 -16.43
C LYS A 923 -19.88 11.52 -17.06
N ASP A 924 -21.13 11.99 -17.03
CA ASP A 924 -21.47 13.30 -17.59
C ASP A 924 -20.68 14.36 -16.82
N THR A 925 -19.63 14.84 -17.49
CA THR A 925 -18.60 15.68 -16.88
C THR A 925 -19.03 17.12 -17.05
N PHE A 926 -18.88 17.90 -15.99
CA PHE A 926 -19.08 19.33 -16.06
C PHE A 926 -17.90 20.01 -16.79
N TYR A 927 -17.97 20.06 -18.12
CA TYR A 927 -16.89 20.56 -18.99
C TYR A 927 -16.74 22.09 -19.03
N ALA A 928 -17.55 22.85 -18.30
CA ALA A 928 -17.52 24.31 -18.35
C ALA A 928 -16.14 24.91 -17.97
N PRO A 929 -15.44 24.43 -16.91
CA PRO A 929 -14.09 24.89 -16.58
C PRO A 929 -13.08 24.61 -17.70
N GLU A 930 -13.05 23.39 -18.24
CA GLU A 930 -12.11 22.97 -19.29
C GLU A 930 -12.38 23.67 -20.62
N ASN A 931 -13.65 23.85 -20.97
CA ASN A 931 -14.05 24.59 -22.17
C ASN A 931 -13.65 26.06 -22.06
N LEU A 932 -13.91 26.68 -20.90
CA LEU A 932 -13.52 28.07 -20.67
C LEU A 932 -12.00 28.23 -20.70
N GLN A 933 -11.28 27.31 -20.07
CA GLN A 933 -9.82 27.28 -20.13
C GLN A 933 -9.30 27.14 -21.57
N THR A 934 -9.87 26.22 -22.34
CA THR A 934 -9.50 26.01 -23.75
C THR A 934 -9.74 27.27 -24.56
N ILE A 935 -10.89 27.94 -24.38
CA ILE A 935 -11.19 29.21 -25.02
C ILE A 935 -10.17 30.28 -24.63
N LEU A 936 -9.79 30.38 -23.35
CA LEU A 936 -8.81 31.37 -22.92
C LEU A 936 -7.42 31.13 -23.53
N PHE A 937 -6.98 29.87 -23.67
CA PHE A 937 -5.72 29.54 -24.35
C PHE A 937 -5.74 29.76 -25.86
N GLU A 938 -6.91 29.69 -26.50
CA GLU A 938 -7.05 30.09 -27.91
C GLU A 938 -6.85 31.61 -28.11
N ILE A 939 -6.90 32.40 -27.02
CA ILE A 939 -7.03 33.87 -27.07
C ILE A 939 -5.83 34.59 -26.46
N TYR A 940 -5.45 34.19 -25.25
CA TYR A 940 -4.46 34.86 -24.42
C TYR A 940 -3.21 34.01 -24.32
N ASP A 941 -2.06 34.65 -24.08
CA ASP A 941 -0.86 33.93 -23.70
C ASP A 941 -1.01 33.21 -22.35
N GLU A 942 -0.15 32.24 -22.13
CA GLU A 942 -0.20 31.33 -20.99
C GLU A 942 -0.20 32.03 -19.61
N GLU A 943 0.49 33.18 -19.48
CA GLU A 943 0.56 33.96 -18.24
C GLU A 943 -0.75 34.73 -17.99
N ASN A 944 -1.29 35.35 -19.03
CA ASN A 944 -2.56 36.08 -18.96
C ASN A 944 -3.77 35.17 -18.72
N VAL A 945 -3.75 33.93 -19.20
CA VAL A 945 -4.81 32.95 -18.92
C VAL A 945 -4.99 32.74 -17.41
N ILE A 946 -3.91 32.57 -16.64
CA ILE A 946 -4.00 32.39 -15.17
C ILE A 946 -4.56 33.65 -14.50
N LYS A 947 -4.05 34.84 -14.87
CA LYS A 947 -4.54 36.11 -14.33
C LYS A 947 -6.04 36.26 -14.56
N ILE A 948 -6.51 35.97 -15.78
CA ILE A 948 -7.92 36.05 -16.15
C ILE A 948 -8.74 35.02 -15.35
N GLN A 949 -8.27 33.77 -15.26
CA GLN A 949 -8.98 32.72 -14.54
C GLN A 949 -9.14 32.98 -13.04
N ARG A 950 -8.12 33.56 -12.39
CA ARG A 950 -8.11 33.74 -10.93
C ARG A 950 -8.62 35.10 -10.47
N THR A 951 -8.53 36.13 -11.32
CA THR A 951 -8.87 37.51 -10.92
C THR A 951 -10.10 38.02 -11.67
N VAL A 952 -10.11 37.92 -13.00
CA VAL A 952 -11.11 38.57 -13.84
C VAL A 952 -12.41 37.76 -13.88
N LEU A 953 -12.33 36.45 -14.11
CA LEU A 953 -13.50 35.57 -14.16
C LEU A 953 -14.30 35.56 -12.84
N PRO A 954 -13.68 35.44 -11.65
CA PRO A 954 -14.42 35.50 -10.38
C PRO A 954 -15.09 36.87 -10.16
N CYS A 955 -14.48 37.97 -10.61
CA CYS A 955 -15.10 39.30 -10.54
C CYS A 955 -16.34 39.39 -11.45
N ILE A 956 -16.26 38.85 -12.67
CA ILE A 956 -17.40 38.76 -13.59
C ILE A 956 -18.51 37.90 -12.98
N GLN A 957 -18.17 36.71 -12.47
CA GLN A 957 -19.13 35.80 -11.83
C GLN A 957 -19.86 36.49 -10.69
N LYS A 958 -19.13 37.16 -9.77
CA LYS A 958 -19.71 37.89 -8.65
C LYS A 958 -20.74 38.95 -9.09
N LYS A 959 -20.44 39.70 -10.15
CA LYS A 959 -21.35 40.75 -10.66
C LYS A 959 -22.62 40.15 -11.27
N ILE A 960 -22.51 39.00 -11.95
CA ILE A 960 -23.65 38.30 -12.52
C ILE A 960 -24.47 37.60 -11.42
N GLU A 961 -23.81 36.95 -10.45
CA GLU A 961 -24.43 36.30 -9.29
C GLU A 961 -25.28 37.29 -8.48
N ALA A 962 -24.80 38.52 -8.29
CA ALA A 962 -25.55 39.57 -7.60
C ALA A 962 -26.87 39.96 -8.29
N CYS A 963 -27.05 39.57 -9.57
CA CYS A 963 -28.27 39.81 -10.34
C CYS A 963 -29.24 38.61 -10.32
N LEU A 964 -28.88 37.51 -9.65
CA LEU A 964 -29.77 36.34 -9.54
C LEU A 964 -30.92 36.62 -8.56
N SER A 965 -32.13 36.28 -8.98
CA SER A 965 -33.34 36.33 -8.14
C SER A 965 -34.31 35.23 -8.57
N ASN A 966 -35.38 35.02 -7.80
CA ASN A 966 -36.43 34.06 -8.17
C ASN A 966 -37.02 34.34 -9.57
N ASP A 967 -37.11 35.61 -9.97
CA ASP A 967 -37.62 36.04 -11.28
C ASP A 967 -36.51 36.27 -12.34
N ASN A 968 -35.26 35.89 -12.04
CA ASN A 968 -34.12 36.10 -12.94
C ASN A 968 -33.06 35.00 -12.75
N MET A 969 -33.33 33.83 -13.32
CA MET A 969 -32.46 32.66 -13.23
C MET A 969 -31.45 32.60 -14.39
N ILE A 970 -30.43 31.74 -14.26
CA ILE A 970 -29.43 31.52 -15.32
C ILE A 970 -30.09 31.02 -16.62
N GLU A 971 -31.17 30.23 -16.53
CA GLU A 971 -31.92 29.75 -17.69
C GLU A 971 -32.56 30.92 -18.46
N ASP A 972 -33.17 31.87 -17.76
CA ASP A 972 -33.72 33.11 -18.36
C ASP A 972 -32.61 33.93 -19.03
N MET A 973 -31.43 34.04 -18.39
CA MET A 973 -30.28 34.74 -18.97
C MET A 973 -29.80 34.05 -20.26
N ARG A 974 -29.78 32.71 -20.31
CA ARG A 974 -29.40 31.95 -21.52
C ARG A 974 -30.42 32.10 -22.63
N ASP A 975 -31.71 32.10 -22.30
CA ASP A 975 -32.77 32.32 -23.29
C ASP A 975 -32.67 33.71 -23.90
N ARG A 976 -32.45 34.75 -23.07
CA ARG A 976 -32.20 36.11 -23.56
C ARG A 976 -30.90 36.20 -24.36
N LEU A 977 -29.84 35.51 -23.95
CA LEU A 977 -28.57 35.43 -24.68
C LEU A 977 -28.76 34.85 -26.10
N ASN A 978 -29.59 33.81 -26.24
CA ASN A 978 -29.97 33.23 -27.53
C ASN A 978 -30.82 34.22 -28.37
N GLN A 979 -31.80 34.88 -27.74
CA GLN A 979 -32.73 35.81 -28.41
C GLN A 979 -32.05 37.09 -28.91
N MET A 980 -31.17 37.69 -28.10
CA MET A 980 -30.52 38.96 -28.41
C MET A 980 -29.43 38.83 -29.48
N GLN A 981 -29.11 37.59 -29.90
CA GLN A 981 -28.06 37.26 -30.86
C GLN A 981 -26.79 38.06 -30.59
N TRP A 982 -26.31 38.04 -29.34
CA TRP A 982 -25.31 38.96 -28.81
C TRP A 982 -24.03 39.09 -29.67
N LEU A 983 -23.64 38.02 -30.35
CA LEU A 983 -22.55 38.01 -31.33
C LEU A 983 -22.79 39.02 -32.46
N LEU A 984 -24.00 39.06 -33.03
CA LEU A 984 -24.33 39.91 -34.19
C LEU A 984 -24.45 41.40 -33.85
N GLN A 985 -24.32 41.77 -32.58
CA GLN A 985 -24.37 43.17 -32.14
C GLN A 985 -23.02 43.89 -32.36
N PRO A 986 -23.02 45.13 -32.88
CA PRO A 986 -21.82 45.97 -32.94
C PRO A 986 -21.20 46.18 -31.55
N MET A 987 -19.87 46.32 -31.47
CA MET A 987 -19.12 46.45 -30.19
C MET A 987 -19.71 47.51 -29.25
N GLN A 988 -20.09 48.67 -29.78
CA GLN A 988 -20.71 49.78 -29.04
C GLN A 988 -22.09 49.46 -28.44
N ASN A 989 -22.79 48.44 -28.96
CA ASN A 989 -24.12 48.01 -28.49
C ASN A 989 -24.05 46.79 -27.56
N ARG A 990 -22.89 46.13 -27.43
CA ARG A 990 -22.75 44.91 -26.63
C ARG A 990 -22.96 45.12 -25.14
N GLY A 991 -22.58 46.29 -24.60
CA GLY A 991 -22.87 46.65 -23.22
C GLY A 991 -24.38 46.65 -22.94
N LYS A 992 -25.15 47.36 -23.77
CA LYS A 992 -26.62 47.42 -23.67
C LYS A 992 -27.27 46.05 -23.85
N ALA A 993 -26.78 45.25 -24.80
CA ALA A 993 -27.25 43.88 -24.98
C ALA A 993 -26.96 43.01 -23.74
N LEU A 994 -25.78 43.15 -23.13
CA LEU A 994 -25.41 42.41 -21.92
C LEU A 994 -26.32 42.80 -20.73
N GLU A 995 -26.66 44.08 -20.58
CA GLU A 995 -27.63 44.54 -19.56
C GLU A 995 -29.01 43.88 -19.73
N GLN A 996 -29.48 43.70 -20.97
CA GLN A 996 -30.72 43.00 -21.25
C GLN A 996 -30.61 41.48 -21.01
N ILE A 997 -29.45 40.89 -21.32
CA ILE A 997 -29.21 39.45 -21.16
C ILE A 997 -29.13 39.07 -19.67
N ILE A 998 -28.31 39.78 -18.88
CA ILE A 998 -28.17 39.51 -17.45
C ILE A 998 -29.42 39.96 -16.68
N GLY A 999 -30.01 41.10 -17.03
CA GLY A 999 -31.24 41.60 -16.41
C GLY A 999 -31.05 42.03 -14.94
N ASN A 1000 -32.18 42.23 -14.26
CA ASN A 1000 -32.26 42.55 -12.82
C ASN A 1000 -31.31 43.68 -12.35
N GLY A 1001 -31.26 44.78 -13.11
CA GLY A 1001 -30.47 45.97 -12.74
C GLY A 1001 -28.96 45.86 -13.00
N PHE A 1002 -28.49 44.83 -13.72
CA PHE A 1002 -27.10 44.76 -14.16
C PHE A 1002 -26.72 45.99 -14.99
N ASN A 1003 -25.59 46.63 -14.65
CA ASN A 1003 -25.06 47.79 -15.35
C ASN A 1003 -23.72 47.45 -15.99
N ALA A 1004 -23.61 47.53 -17.32
CA ALA A 1004 -22.38 47.19 -18.04
C ALA A 1004 -21.23 48.16 -17.73
N GLN A 1005 -21.51 49.39 -17.30
CA GLN A 1005 -20.48 50.35 -16.84
C GLN A 1005 -19.82 49.94 -15.53
N SER A 1006 -20.42 49.00 -14.77
CA SER A 1006 -19.77 48.43 -13.60
C SER A 1006 -18.60 47.51 -13.95
N LEU A 1007 -18.50 47.06 -15.21
CA LEU A 1007 -17.40 46.21 -15.66
C LEU A 1007 -16.12 47.04 -15.87
N LYS A 1008 -15.01 46.55 -15.32
CA LYS A 1008 -13.67 47.10 -15.58
C LYS A 1008 -13.26 46.81 -17.02
N LYS A 1009 -12.30 47.57 -17.54
CA LYS A 1009 -11.78 47.41 -18.91
C LYS A 1009 -11.35 45.96 -19.22
N GLU A 1010 -10.60 45.33 -18.32
CA GLU A 1010 -10.16 43.94 -18.47
C GLU A 1010 -11.33 42.93 -18.50
N GLU A 1011 -12.41 43.18 -17.76
CA GLU A 1011 -13.61 42.32 -17.75
C GLU A 1011 -14.42 42.50 -19.04
N GLN A 1012 -14.50 43.74 -19.54
CA GLN A 1012 -15.11 44.04 -20.84
C GLN A 1012 -14.32 43.39 -21.98
N GLU A 1013 -12.99 43.40 -21.93
CA GLU A 1013 -12.14 42.73 -22.92
C GLU A 1013 -12.40 41.22 -22.96
N VAL A 1014 -12.57 40.56 -21.80
CA VAL A 1014 -12.90 39.13 -21.73
C VAL A 1014 -14.30 38.81 -22.28
N LEU A 1015 -15.31 39.64 -21.99
CA LEU A 1015 -16.70 39.37 -22.38
C LEU A 1015 -17.05 39.86 -23.79
N PHE A 1016 -16.52 40.99 -24.24
CA PHE A 1016 -16.93 41.65 -25.49
C PHE A 1016 -16.14 41.22 -26.72
N HIS A 1017 -15.19 40.29 -26.61
CA HIS A 1017 -14.35 39.90 -27.74
C HIS A 1017 -15.12 39.12 -28.82
N PHE A 1018 -15.31 39.72 -30.00
CA PHE A 1018 -16.16 39.16 -31.07
C PHE A 1018 -15.53 37.98 -31.80
N GLU A 1019 -14.33 38.18 -32.34
CA GLU A 1019 -13.63 37.22 -33.19
C GLU A 1019 -13.19 35.96 -32.42
N GLN A 1020 -13.35 35.99 -31.10
CA GLN A 1020 -12.81 35.02 -30.15
C GLN A 1020 -13.90 34.40 -29.26
N ARG A 1021 -15.13 34.30 -29.77
CA ARG A 1021 -16.19 33.51 -29.11
C ARG A 1021 -16.64 34.08 -27.75
N GLY A 1022 -16.69 35.40 -27.54
CA GLY A 1022 -17.17 36.03 -26.29
C GLY A 1022 -18.54 35.53 -25.80
N TYR A 1023 -19.43 35.15 -26.72
CA TYR A 1023 -20.67 34.41 -26.41
C TYR A 1023 -20.43 33.08 -25.70
N LYS A 1024 -19.48 32.26 -26.19
CA LYS A 1024 -19.13 30.99 -25.54
C LYS A 1024 -18.46 31.24 -24.19
N THR A 1025 -17.68 32.32 -24.06
CA THR A 1025 -17.12 32.75 -22.77
C THR A 1025 -18.23 33.06 -21.77
N LEU A 1026 -19.19 33.93 -22.11
CA LEU A 1026 -20.33 34.23 -21.24
C LEU A 1026 -21.19 32.98 -20.98
N TRP A 1027 -21.43 32.15 -21.99
CA TRP A 1027 -22.17 30.90 -21.81
C TRP A 1027 -21.50 29.98 -20.79
N ASN A 1028 -20.19 29.78 -20.89
CA ASN A 1028 -19.44 28.97 -19.93
C ASN A 1028 -19.38 29.65 -18.56
N VAL A 1029 -19.30 30.99 -18.47
CA VAL A 1029 -19.39 31.72 -17.20
C VAL A 1029 -20.75 31.52 -16.53
N LEU A 1030 -21.85 31.68 -17.26
CA LEU A 1030 -23.21 31.38 -16.77
C LEU A 1030 -23.32 29.91 -16.35
N THR A 1031 -22.69 29.00 -17.08
CA THR A 1031 -22.66 27.57 -16.73
C THR A 1031 -21.86 27.30 -15.46
N LEU A 1032 -20.75 28.01 -15.24
CA LEU A 1032 -19.97 27.93 -14.00
C LEU A 1032 -20.77 28.45 -12.79
N ILE A 1033 -21.51 29.54 -12.96
CA ILE A 1033 -22.38 30.10 -11.90
C ILE A 1033 -23.52 29.14 -11.57
N GLU A 1034 -24.15 28.55 -12.59
CA GLU A 1034 -25.19 27.54 -12.41
C GLU A 1034 -24.65 26.27 -11.72
N GLY A 1035 -23.37 25.98 -11.94
CA GLY A 1035 -22.70 24.80 -11.42
C GLY A 1035 -23.08 23.51 -12.15
N PRO A 1036 -22.54 22.37 -11.72
CA PRO A 1036 -22.89 21.08 -12.30
C PRO A 1036 -24.36 20.75 -12.06
N LYS A 1037 -25.11 20.42 -13.11
CA LYS A 1037 -26.43 19.81 -12.94
C LYS A 1037 -26.27 18.33 -12.65
N VAL A 1038 -26.90 17.86 -11.57
CA VAL A 1038 -26.94 16.44 -11.24
C VAL A 1038 -28.40 16.01 -11.15
N THR A 1039 -28.79 14.99 -11.91
CA THR A 1039 -30.13 14.43 -11.84
C THR A 1039 -30.36 13.83 -10.44
N PRO A 1040 -31.44 14.20 -9.72
CA PRO A 1040 -31.76 13.61 -8.42
C PRO A 1040 -31.92 12.09 -8.49
N PHE A 1041 -31.46 11.37 -7.46
CA PHE A 1041 -31.53 9.91 -7.44
C PHE A 1041 -32.96 9.39 -7.63
N LYS A 1042 -33.96 10.04 -7.01
CA LYS A 1042 -35.38 9.69 -7.14
C LYS A 1042 -35.85 9.71 -8.60
N THR A 1043 -35.45 10.72 -9.38
CA THR A 1043 -35.79 10.83 -10.80
C THR A 1043 -35.16 9.72 -11.63
N LEU A 1044 -33.89 9.37 -11.33
CA LEU A 1044 -33.22 8.24 -11.99
C LEU A 1044 -33.87 6.90 -11.63
N LYS A 1045 -34.24 6.72 -10.35
CA LYS A 1045 -34.97 5.55 -9.87
C LYS A 1045 -36.28 5.38 -10.63
N GLU A 1046 -37.13 6.41 -10.69
CA GLU A 1046 -38.40 6.38 -11.42
C GLU A 1046 -38.19 6.02 -12.90
N ARG A 1047 -37.13 6.54 -13.53
CA ARG A 1047 -36.78 6.21 -14.93
C ARG A 1047 -36.38 4.73 -15.09
N VAL A 1048 -35.63 4.17 -14.15
CA VAL A 1048 -35.19 2.77 -14.19
C VAL A 1048 -36.32 1.81 -13.83
N GLU A 1049 -37.17 2.18 -12.86
CA GLU A 1049 -38.32 1.39 -12.41
C GLU A 1049 -39.46 1.34 -13.42
N LYS A 1050 -39.66 2.38 -14.24
CA LYS A 1050 -40.62 2.33 -15.37
C LYS A 1050 -40.33 1.20 -16.37
N ASN A 1051 -39.09 0.69 -16.40
CA ASN A 1051 -38.66 -0.43 -17.25
C ASN A 1051 -38.63 -1.78 -16.48
N ARG A 1052 -39.26 -1.85 -15.30
CA ARG A 1052 -39.27 -3.02 -14.42
C ARG A 1052 -40.53 -3.86 -14.66
N THR A 1053 -40.51 -4.74 -15.67
CA THR A 1053 -41.57 -5.72 -15.91
C THR A 1053 -41.43 -6.90 -14.94
N GLU A 1054 -42.48 -7.14 -14.15
CA GLU A 1054 -42.79 -8.35 -13.38
C GLU A 1054 -41.68 -8.91 -12.46
N MET A 1055 -41.71 -8.50 -11.18
CA MET A 1055 -41.18 -9.32 -10.09
C MET A 1055 -42.30 -9.59 -9.07
N GLN A 1056 -42.42 -10.85 -8.64
CA GLN A 1056 -43.24 -11.28 -7.52
C GLN A 1056 -42.81 -10.58 -6.22
N GLU A 1057 -43.74 -10.43 -5.27
CA GLU A 1057 -43.59 -9.75 -3.98
C GLU A 1057 -42.20 -9.96 -3.35
N LEU A 1058 -41.36 -8.92 -3.45
CA LEU A 1058 -40.03 -8.90 -2.87
C LEU A 1058 -40.08 -8.65 -1.36
N ASP A 1059 -39.05 -9.12 -0.66
CA ASP A 1059 -38.71 -8.66 0.69
C ASP A 1059 -38.41 -7.14 0.64
N LYS A 1060 -39.36 -6.33 1.12
CA LYS A 1060 -39.22 -4.86 1.20
C LYS A 1060 -38.00 -4.41 2.01
N SER A 1061 -37.53 -5.23 2.95
CA SER A 1061 -36.32 -4.94 3.70
C SER A 1061 -35.08 -5.01 2.81
N LEU A 1062 -34.97 -6.06 1.98
CA LEU A 1062 -33.84 -6.21 1.06
C LEU A 1062 -33.79 -5.07 0.04
N GLU A 1063 -34.93 -4.68 -0.54
CA GLU A 1063 -34.95 -3.58 -1.51
C GLU A 1063 -34.42 -2.28 -0.91
N LYS A 1064 -34.82 -1.97 0.32
CA LYS A 1064 -34.35 -0.78 1.05
C LYS A 1064 -32.84 -0.80 1.26
N ASP A 1065 -32.27 -1.95 1.60
CA ASP A 1065 -30.83 -2.10 1.80
C ASP A 1065 -30.05 -1.94 0.48
N LEU A 1066 -30.51 -2.58 -0.60
CA LEU A 1066 -29.88 -2.48 -1.93
C LEU A 1066 -29.98 -1.07 -2.51
N GLU A 1067 -31.13 -0.41 -2.33
CA GLU A 1067 -31.35 0.98 -2.74
C GLU A 1067 -30.41 1.93 -2.01
N SER A 1068 -30.28 1.78 -0.69
CA SER A 1068 -29.37 2.57 0.14
C SER A 1068 -27.92 2.47 -0.36
N ILE A 1069 -27.48 1.29 -0.78
CA ILE A 1069 -26.11 1.09 -1.32
C ILE A 1069 -25.90 1.83 -2.64
N VAL A 1070 -26.83 1.70 -3.60
CA VAL A 1070 -26.68 2.39 -4.90
C VAL A 1070 -26.90 3.89 -4.79
N GLN A 1071 -27.76 4.34 -3.88
CA GLN A 1071 -27.92 5.74 -3.53
C GLN A 1071 -26.64 6.29 -2.90
N GLY A 1072 -26.05 5.59 -1.93
CA GLY A 1072 -24.76 5.95 -1.34
C GLY A 1072 -23.64 6.06 -2.38
N PHE A 1073 -23.57 5.10 -3.30
CA PHE A 1073 -22.64 5.18 -4.43
C PHE A 1073 -22.88 6.45 -5.25
N TYR A 1074 -24.11 6.74 -5.67
CA TYR A 1074 -24.39 7.87 -6.56
C TYR A 1074 -24.23 9.22 -5.85
N GLU A 1075 -24.80 9.35 -4.66
CA GLU A 1075 -24.94 10.61 -3.95
C GLU A 1075 -23.74 10.98 -3.06
N LYS A 1076 -23.05 9.98 -2.53
CA LYS A 1076 -22.03 10.18 -1.50
C LYS A 1076 -20.65 9.70 -1.93
N ASN A 1077 -20.49 9.29 -3.19
CA ASN A 1077 -19.24 8.74 -3.72
C ASN A 1077 -18.72 7.56 -2.88
N GLU A 1078 -19.61 6.74 -2.31
CA GLU A 1078 -19.20 5.52 -1.62
C GLU A 1078 -18.60 4.53 -2.63
N THR A 1079 -17.50 3.88 -2.23
CA THR A 1079 -16.81 2.89 -3.06
C THR A 1079 -17.39 1.49 -2.89
N ASP A 1080 -16.98 0.63 -3.83
CA ASP A 1080 -17.31 -0.79 -3.92
C ASP A 1080 -18.80 -1.18 -3.72
N PRO A 1081 -19.73 -0.54 -4.46
CA PRO A 1081 -21.15 -0.88 -4.36
C PRO A 1081 -21.44 -2.32 -4.79
N LYS A 1082 -20.62 -2.91 -5.68
CA LYS A 1082 -20.88 -4.27 -6.18
C LYS A 1082 -20.68 -5.32 -5.09
N ASN A 1083 -19.58 -5.27 -4.33
CA ASN A 1083 -19.37 -6.22 -3.24
C ASN A 1083 -20.32 -5.95 -2.06
N LYS A 1084 -20.68 -4.70 -1.76
CA LYS A 1084 -21.71 -4.38 -0.77
C LYS A 1084 -23.07 -5.02 -1.12
N LEU A 1085 -23.52 -4.84 -2.38
CA LEU A 1085 -24.74 -5.48 -2.89
C LEU A 1085 -24.65 -7.00 -2.81
N TYR A 1086 -23.49 -7.58 -3.19
CA TYR A 1086 -23.23 -9.00 -3.10
C TYR A 1086 -23.36 -9.51 -1.66
N GLY A 1087 -22.70 -8.85 -0.70
CA GLY A 1087 -22.71 -9.24 0.71
C GLY A 1087 -24.11 -9.27 1.32
N VAL A 1088 -24.93 -8.23 1.08
CA VAL A 1088 -26.32 -8.19 1.58
C VAL A 1088 -27.16 -9.32 0.99
N CYS A 1089 -27.05 -9.56 -0.34
CA CYS A 1089 -27.75 -10.65 -0.99
C CYS A 1089 -27.27 -12.03 -0.50
N LEU A 1090 -25.97 -12.20 -0.24
CA LEU A 1090 -25.40 -13.46 0.25
C LEU A 1090 -25.93 -13.78 1.64
N GLN A 1091 -25.98 -12.80 2.54
CA GLN A 1091 -26.53 -12.98 3.89
C GLN A 1091 -28.01 -13.37 3.85
N LYS A 1092 -28.81 -12.73 3.00
CA LYS A 1092 -30.21 -13.11 2.79
C LYS A 1092 -30.37 -14.51 2.20
N LEU A 1093 -29.49 -14.92 1.28
CA LEU A 1093 -29.48 -16.29 0.76
C LEU A 1093 -29.13 -17.31 1.85
N LYS A 1094 -28.11 -17.03 2.68
CA LYS A 1094 -27.77 -17.86 3.84
C LYS A 1094 -28.96 -18.01 4.79
N GLN A 1095 -29.66 -16.92 5.10
CA GLN A 1095 -30.87 -16.93 5.90
C GLN A 1095 -31.96 -17.85 5.29
N ILE A 1096 -32.24 -17.75 3.99
CA ILE A 1096 -33.22 -18.62 3.31
C ILE A 1096 -32.81 -20.09 3.38
N VAL A 1097 -31.51 -20.39 3.21
CA VAL A 1097 -30.96 -21.75 3.32
C VAL A 1097 -31.17 -22.32 4.72
N THR A 1098 -30.93 -21.53 5.77
CA THR A 1098 -31.10 -21.94 7.17
C THR A 1098 -32.58 -22.08 7.56
N GLU A 1099 -33.44 -21.16 7.16
CA GLU A 1099 -34.88 -21.16 7.50
C GLU A 1099 -35.68 -22.28 6.82
N THR A 1100 -35.24 -22.75 5.64
CA THR A 1100 -35.98 -23.76 4.87
C THR A 1100 -35.69 -25.17 5.42
N GLN A 1101 -36.17 -25.50 6.60
CA GLN A 1101 -35.91 -26.81 7.25
C GLN A 1101 -36.59 -28.00 6.55
N GLU A 1102 -37.66 -27.72 5.80
CA GLU A 1102 -38.50 -28.72 5.11
C GLU A 1102 -37.79 -29.42 3.93
N LEU A 1103 -36.65 -28.89 3.46
CA LEU A 1103 -35.92 -29.42 2.30
C LEU A 1103 -34.54 -29.98 2.72
N PRO A 1104 -34.21 -31.24 2.40
CA PRO A 1104 -32.88 -31.80 2.64
C PRO A 1104 -31.76 -30.99 1.97
N LEU A 1105 -30.60 -30.89 2.63
CA LEU A 1105 -29.42 -30.14 2.16
C LEU A 1105 -28.99 -30.51 0.73
N LYS A 1106 -28.99 -31.80 0.38
CA LYS A 1106 -28.70 -32.29 -0.99
C LYS A 1106 -29.59 -31.65 -2.05
N LEU A 1107 -30.88 -31.50 -1.76
CA LEU A 1107 -31.85 -30.91 -2.67
C LEU A 1107 -31.71 -29.38 -2.72
N LYS A 1108 -31.38 -28.71 -1.61
CA LYS A 1108 -31.02 -27.29 -1.58
C LYS A 1108 -29.82 -26.98 -2.48
N ILE A 1109 -28.75 -27.76 -2.36
CA ILE A 1109 -27.54 -27.64 -3.18
C ILE A 1109 -27.87 -27.84 -4.67
N ALA A 1110 -28.59 -28.92 -5.02
CA ALA A 1110 -28.98 -29.18 -6.41
C ALA A 1110 -29.86 -28.06 -7.00
N THR A 1111 -30.80 -27.54 -6.21
CA THR A 1111 -31.71 -26.45 -6.63
C THR A 1111 -30.95 -25.15 -6.83
N LEU A 1112 -30.08 -24.76 -5.90
CA LEU A 1112 -29.30 -23.53 -6.02
C LEU A 1112 -28.28 -23.61 -7.16
N TYR A 1113 -27.65 -24.77 -7.36
CA TYR A 1113 -26.80 -25.00 -8.53
C TYR A 1113 -27.60 -24.88 -9.83
N GLU A 1114 -28.82 -25.43 -9.89
CA GLU A 1114 -29.68 -25.33 -11.09
C GLU A 1114 -29.95 -23.88 -11.50
N ILE A 1115 -30.24 -23.00 -10.54
CA ILE A 1115 -30.56 -21.60 -10.83
C ILE A 1115 -29.31 -20.73 -11.10
N THR A 1116 -28.16 -21.09 -10.53
CA THR A 1116 -26.92 -20.30 -10.65
C THR A 1116 -26.02 -20.75 -11.81
N LYS A 1117 -26.05 -22.02 -12.22
CA LYS A 1117 -25.11 -22.62 -13.23
C LYS A 1117 -25.06 -21.94 -14.60
N LYS A 1118 -26.05 -21.12 -14.95
CA LYS A 1118 -26.12 -20.42 -16.25
C LYS A 1118 -25.54 -19.01 -16.22
N SER A 1119 -25.25 -18.46 -15.04
CA SER A 1119 -24.80 -17.07 -14.86
C SER A 1119 -23.47 -17.03 -14.10
N GLU A 1120 -22.46 -16.40 -14.69
CA GLU A 1120 -21.17 -16.18 -14.03
C GLU A 1120 -21.33 -15.31 -12.76
N ASP A 1121 -22.22 -14.31 -12.81
CA ASP A 1121 -22.53 -13.43 -11.68
C ASP A 1121 -23.18 -14.18 -10.50
N TYR A 1122 -23.92 -15.26 -10.78
CA TYR A 1122 -24.64 -15.99 -9.74
C TYR A 1122 -23.85 -17.17 -9.15
N GLY A 1123 -22.89 -17.71 -9.89
CA GLY A 1123 -22.13 -18.87 -9.43
C GLY A 1123 -21.31 -18.58 -8.17
N ARG A 1124 -20.87 -17.33 -7.95
CA ARG A 1124 -20.22 -16.90 -6.70
C ARG A 1124 -21.10 -17.18 -5.48
N PHE A 1125 -22.40 -16.86 -5.56
CA PHE A 1125 -23.34 -17.13 -4.46
C PHE A 1125 -23.46 -18.61 -4.14
N PHE A 1126 -23.48 -19.50 -5.16
CA PHE A 1126 -23.56 -20.93 -4.93
C PHE A 1126 -22.37 -21.45 -4.12
N TRP A 1127 -21.15 -21.04 -4.47
CA TRP A 1127 -19.94 -21.52 -3.82
C TRP A 1127 -19.71 -20.92 -2.42
N GLU A 1128 -20.28 -19.75 -2.10
CA GLU A 1128 -20.09 -19.06 -0.80
C GLU A 1128 -21.27 -19.16 0.17
N VAL A 1129 -22.46 -19.58 -0.28
CA VAL A 1129 -23.63 -19.69 0.62
C VAL A 1129 -23.51 -20.86 1.60
N PHE A 1130 -22.89 -21.95 1.17
CA PHE A 1130 -22.72 -23.18 1.95
C PHE A 1130 -21.33 -23.23 2.59
N GLU A 1131 -21.22 -23.87 3.74
CA GLU A 1131 -19.94 -24.19 4.36
C GLU A 1131 -19.26 -25.35 3.62
N TRP A 1132 -17.92 -25.46 3.72
CA TRP A 1132 -17.20 -26.53 3.03
C TRP A 1132 -17.69 -27.91 3.47
N LYS A 1133 -17.87 -28.13 4.78
CA LYS A 1133 -18.37 -29.40 5.35
C LYS A 1133 -19.76 -29.81 4.83
N GLU A 1134 -20.57 -28.84 4.42
CA GLU A 1134 -21.91 -29.07 3.86
C GLU A 1134 -21.85 -29.52 2.40
N MET A 1135 -20.89 -29.00 1.62
CA MET A 1135 -20.75 -29.31 0.19
C MET A 1135 -19.88 -30.53 -0.09
N GLU A 1136 -18.85 -30.74 0.72
CA GLU A 1136 -17.84 -31.77 0.49
C GLU A 1136 -18.41 -33.18 0.22
N PRO A 1137 -19.44 -33.68 0.94
CA PRO A 1137 -19.98 -35.02 0.73
C PRO A 1137 -20.66 -35.22 -0.64
N TYR A 1138 -20.96 -34.13 -1.35
CA TYR A 1138 -21.66 -34.15 -2.64
C TYR A 1138 -20.73 -33.95 -3.84
N ILE A 1139 -19.41 -33.83 -3.60
CA ILE A 1139 -18.39 -33.72 -4.63
C ILE A 1139 -17.62 -35.04 -4.67
N GLU A 1140 -17.88 -35.86 -5.69
CA GLU A 1140 -17.15 -37.11 -5.92
C GLU A 1140 -15.68 -36.81 -6.22
N GLU A 1141 -14.76 -37.57 -5.61
CA GLU A 1141 -13.34 -37.54 -5.99
C GLU A 1141 -13.18 -37.91 -7.46
N ALA A 1142 -12.23 -37.26 -8.13
CA ALA A 1142 -11.90 -37.64 -9.49
C ALA A 1142 -11.54 -39.14 -9.53
N LYS A 1143 -12.27 -39.94 -10.30
CA LYS A 1143 -11.75 -41.26 -10.68
C LYS A 1143 -10.49 -40.98 -11.49
N GLU A 1144 -9.33 -41.42 -11.00
CA GLU A 1144 -8.12 -41.42 -11.81
C GLU A 1144 -8.44 -42.19 -13.10
N ASP A 1145 -8.54 -41.47 -14.21
CA ASP A 1145 -8.42 -42.08 -15.52
C ASP A 1145 -6.99 -42.61 -15.59
N VAL A 1146 -6.80 -43.88 -15.21
CA VAL A 1146 -5.58 -44.63 -15.51
C VAL A 1146 -5.46 -44.66 -17.03
N LYS A 1147 -4.69 -43.73 -17.58
CA LYS A 1147 -4.27 -43.72 -18.99
C LYS A 1147 -2.83 -43.29 -19.14
#